data_AF-A0AAD7CE74-F1
#
_entry.id   AF-A0AAD7CE74-F1
#
_cell.length_a   1.000
_cell.length_b   1.000
_cell.length_c   1.000
_cell.angle_alpha   90.00
_cell.angle_beta   90.00
_cell.angle_gamma   90.00
#
_symmetry.space_group_name_H-M   'P 1'
#
loop_
_entity.id
_entity.type
_entity.pdbx_description
1 polymer ?
#
loop_
_entity_poly.entity_id
_entity_poly.type
_entity_poly.pdbx_seq_one_letter_code
_entity_poly.pdbx_strand_id
1 'polypeptide(L)'
;MSQSATIFEPDDLQYDDLLIYPLEYAKAHDVTGERRHSHGASEESFLSCSSTSSDSKRRGEEESSSDDTPHQKRVKRHSDLSENSSDCLRVPGPYDKFRDFRDRPRTAYVDKTSLLFQLPDRFKYLLLRPPKFGKTAFLSTMNQFYDIHCGKTFMDYFEIPEGAGPCAEPCHSQDLCLVISLSNLHPYIDAAEFREELAYEVFFEVESFLEKYATELGVGELQTYLVDREDALAKVLALVKSRGKTLFVGVDSYDVPVFESVFPRLICPTLHPALVTPNEIAQLLDSYLWRPLEAAGDAVTKLFVTGTFSVQTRVLRSLVVPAPDVLQPCCGFTEEEVLKFVQSIPHEPTPEVPELRIRCGTYAFSSDKSIHPVLHPEILIGPISKLSSQQPRESPFQLLSSLFDRLPLESELTVPTLDGLVELIASGVVEIDPFEFGTRNDFDETSGSVSWSALYHAGALTRVSGSKSAFRVANSEVLSQIHSRIDTLVRRRVSVLEAGGQRFADALTEYQLEHPQPLLDLLGKVLCDQTRRSFGKVREPTLRGLLELIMRNADLVSCVPSKLPESTILPPDDTSCVRVLGVHTDHIYQWEVTTLTLRGIWQAANPNDTDTEPSAEALRQLHEELCQEEEERLLERDYSVWSTHLQAMETRPIGGFFKPEGLYAQVIAVGGARVLRKAGSAELIIVP
;
A
#
# COMPACT_ATOMS: atom_id res chain seq x y z
N MET A 1 -40.22 -16.49 30.55
CA MET A 1 -40.90 -17.70 30.06
C MET A 1 -40.06 -18.24 28.93
N SER A 2 -39.61 -19.47 29.12
CA SER A 2 -38.62 -20.21 28.33
C SER A 2 -39.16 -20.61 26.95
N GLN A 3 -38.27 -20.66 25.95
CA GLN A 3 -38.28 -21.58 24.78
C GLN A 3 -37.05 -21.23 23.92
N SER A 4 -35.98 -22.04 23.96
CA SER A 4 -35.74 -23.32 23.25
C SER A 4 -35.00 -23.07 21.93
N ALA A 5 -33.68 -23.25 21.99
CA ALA A 5 -32.76 -23.27 20.87
C ALA A 5 -32.79 -24.65 20.20
N THR A 6 -32.87 -24.66 18.87
CA THR A 6 -32.75 -25.87 18.05
C THR A 6 -31.42 -25.80 17.32
N ILE A 7 -30.57 -26.78 17.63
CA ILE A 7 -29.26 -27.03 17.02
C ILE A 7 -29.50 -27.83 15.73
N PHE A 8 -28.88 -27.42 14.63
CA PHE A 8 -28.74 -28.22 13.41
C PHE A 8 -27.25 -28.47 13.18
N GLU A 9 -26.86 -29.75 13.19
CA GLU A 9 -25.58 -30.27 12.72
C GLU A 9 -25.57 -30.31 11.18
N PRO A 10 -24.41 -30.13 10.52
CA PRO A 10 -24.24 -30.45 9.10
C PRO A 10 -23.51 -31.79 8.92
N ASP A 11 -24.22 -32.76 8.35
CA ASP A 11 -23.65 -34.01 7.82
C ASP A 11 -23.05 -33.80 6.41
N ASP A 12 -21.92 -34.46 6.22
CA ASP A 12 -21.45 -35.15 5.02
C ASP A 12 -21.35 -34.39 3.68
N LEU A 13 -20.14 -33.91 3.38
CA LEU A 13 -19.65 -33.73 2.00
C LEU A 13 -18.58 -34.78 1.69
N GLN A 14 -19.00 -35.79 0.92
CA GLN A 14 -18.14 -36.80 0.31
C GLN A 14 -17.24 -36.16 -0.75
N TYR A 15 -15.93 -36.33 -0.59
CA TYR A 15 -14.92 -36.15 -1.62
C TYR A 15 -14.76 -37.48 -2.37
N ASP A 16 -15.02 -37.50 -3.67
CA ASP A 16 -14.46 -38.50 -4.59
C ASP A 16 -14.40 -37.91 -6.01
N ASP A 17 -13.16 -37.83 -6.50
CA ASP A 17 -12.69 -38.21 -7.85
C ASP A 17 -11.60 -37.28 -8.39
N LEU A 18 -10.39 -37.56 -7.89
CA LEU A 18 -9.12 -37.23 -8.52
C LEU A 18 -8.92 -38.13 -9.74
N LEU A 19 -9.16 -37.61 -10.95
CA LEU A 19 -8.74 -38.25 -12.19
C LEU A 19 -7.39 -37.68 -12.65
N ILE A 20 -6.37 -38.48 -12.38
CA ILE A 20 -5.01 -38.43 -12.93
C ILE A 20 -5.04 -38.97 -14.37
N TYR A 21 -4.45 -38.25 -15.33
CA TYR A 21 -3.95 -38.78 -16.61
C TYR A 21 -2.78 -37.91 -17.14
N PRO A 22 -1.89 -38.43 -17.99
CA PRO A 22 -0.44 -38.41 -17.76
C PRO A 22 0.34 -37.65 -18.85
N LEU A 23 1.64 -37.46 -18.55
CA LEU A 23 2.69 -37.10 -19.51
C LEU A 23 2.76 -38.07 -20.70
N GLU A 24 3.03 -37.55 -21.91
CA GLU A 24 3.93 -38.09 -22.96
C GLU A 24 4.01 -37.10 -24.15
N TYR A 25 5.16 -36.44 -24.40
CA TYR A 25 6.25 -36.79 -25.34
C TYR A 25 6.05 -36.44 -26.84
N ALA A 26 6.87 -35.50 -27.36
CA ALA A 26 7.64 -35.55 -28.64
C ALA A 26 8.11 -34.13 -29.04
N LYS A 27 9.40 -33.76 -28.95
CA LYS A 27 10.54 -33.95 -29.89
C LYS A 27 10.53 -33.11 -31.19
N ALA A 28 11.57 -32.26 -31.25
CA ALA A 28 12.45 -31.90 -32.38
C ALA A 28 11.94 -30.98 -33.50
N HIS A 29 12.62 -29.84 -33.69
CA HIS A 29 13.62 -29.72 -34.75
C HIS A 29 14.59 -28.55 -34.51
N ASP A 30 15.84 -28.85 -34.84
CA ASP A 30 17.07 -28.07 -34.77
C ASP A 30 17.30 -27.30 -36.10
N VAL A 31 18.39 -26.50 -36.17
CA VAL A 31 19.19 -26.08 -37.37
C VAL A 31 19.54 -24.57 -37.44
N THR A 32 20.65 -24.24 -36.74
CA THR A 32 21.92 -23.59 -37.18
C THR A 32 22.02 -22.28 -38.00
N GLY A 33 23.00 -21.46 -37.58
CA GLY A 33 23.93 -20.67 -38.44
C GLY A 33 24.45 -19.37 -37.79
N GLU A 34 25.54 -19.36 -36.99
CA GLU A 34 26.95 -18.99 -37.35
C GLU A 34 27.09 -17.78 -38.32
N ARG A 35 27.99 -16.77 -38.20
CA ARG A 35 29.25 -16.52 -37.46
C ARG A 35 29.79 -15.08 -37.75
N ARG A 36 30.52 -14.47 -36.77
CA ARG A 36 31.77 -13.64 -36.84
C ARG A 36 31.72 -12.23 -37.52
N HIS A 37 32.48 -11.17 -37.21
CA HIS A 37 33.81 -10.87 -36.58
C HIS A 37 33.82 -9.34 -36.19
N SER A 38 34.17 -8.89 -34.97
CA SER A 38 35.46 -8.38 -34.41
C SER A 38 35.92 -6.92 -34.72
N HIS A 39 36.46 -6.27 -33.65
CA HIS A 39 37.30 -5.05 -33.53
C HIS A 39 36.59 -3.68 -33.42
N GLY A 40 36.95 -2.75 -32.54
CA GLY A 40 37.98 -2.63 -31.48
C GLY A 40 38.17 -1.15 -31.08
N ALA A 41 38.60 -0.90 -29.82
CA ALA A 41 39.24 0.34 -29.28
C ALA A 41 38.42 1.67 -29.32
N SER A 42 38.53 2.68 -28.46
CA SER A 42 39.38 3.03 -27.28
C SER A 42 38.88 4.39 -26.71
N GLU A 43 39.19 4.64 -25.44
CA GLU A 43 39.48 5.96 -24.78
C GLU A 43 38.40 7.06 -24.76
N GLU A 44 37.86 7.42 -23.59
CA GLU A 44 38.38 8.38 -22.58
C GLU A 44 38.45 9.85 -23.04
N SER A 45 37.68 10.71 -22.34
CA SER A 45 38.03 12.07 -21.84
C SER A 45 36.76 12.94 -21.73
N PHE A 46 36.28 13.26 -20.53
CA PHE A 46 36.71 14.32 -19.59
C PHE A 46 36.13 15.72 -19.88
N LEU A 47 35.37 16.23 -18.88
CA LEU A 47 35.28 17.62 -18.36
C LEU A 47 35.01 18.78 -19.35
N SER A 48 33.89 19.50 -19.30
CA SER A 48 33.38 20.45 -18.27
C SER A 48 33.53 21.91 -18.72
N CYS A 49 32.60 22.76 -18.24
CA CYS A 49 32.62 24.22 -18.21
C CYS A 49 32.36 24.92 -19.56
N SER A 50 31.65 26.04 -19.67
CA SER A 50 31.06 26.98 -18.72
C SER A 50 30.22 28.01 -19.48
N SER A 51 29.30 28.63 -18.76
CA SER A 51 28.49 29.83 -19.00
C SER A 51 29.17 31.04 -19.66
N THR A 52 28.37 31.85 -20.39
CA THR A 52 28.35 33.34 -20.43
C THR A 52 27.04 33.77 -21.13
N SER A 53 26.08 34.47 -20.50
CA SER A 53 25.99 35.89 -20.09
C SER A 53 25.70 36.91 -21.21
N SER A 54 24.54 37.56 -21.08
CA SER A 54 24.24 38.99 -21.34
C SER A 54 24.16 39.50 -22.79
N ASP A 55 23.03 40.12 -23.17
CA ASP A 55 23.02 41.59 -23.40
C ASP A 55 21.63 42.19 -23.63
N SER A 56 21.49 43.43 -23.18
CA SER A 56 20.31 44.30 -23.23
C SER A 56 20.38 45.35 -24.35
N LYS A 57 19.26 45.74 -24.98
CA LYS A 57 19.12 47.09 -25.58
C LYS A 57 17.66 47.53 -25.85
N ARG A 58 17.41 48.79 -25.51
CA ARG A 58 16.18 49.62 -25.67
C ARG A 58 16.14 50.38 -27.00
N ARG A 59 14.92 50.63 -27.53
CA ARG A 59 14.35 51.80 -28.28
C ARG A 59 13.09 51.30 -29.00
N GLY A 60 11.99 52.01 -29.25
CA GLY A 60 11.53 53.40 -29.11
C GLY A 60 10.12 53.47 -29.76
N GLU A 61 9.36 54.52 -29.44
CA GLU A 61 7.92 54.75 -29.74
C GLU A 61 7.58 55.04 -31.21
N GLU A 62 6.35 54.74 -31.66
CA GLU A 62 5.32 55.68 -32.19
C GLU A 62 4.24 55.01 -33.10
N GLU A 63 2.98 55.30 -32.76
CA GLU A 63 1.69 55.43 -33.49
C GLU A 63 1.40 54.73 -34.85
N SER A 64 0.27 54.00 -34.93
CA SER A 64 -0.99 54.46 -35.59
C SER A 64 -1.85 53.34 -36.25
N SER A 65 -3.14 53.39 -35.91
CA SER A 65 -4.33 53.14 -36.77
C SER A 65 -4.81 51.73 -37.20
N SER A 66 -6.13 51.61 -37.07
CA SER A 66 -7.12 50.93 -37.91
C SER A 66 -7.66 49.53 -37.52
N ASP A 67 -8.99 49.54 -37.43
CA ASP A 67 -10.00 48.48 -37.48
C ASP A 67 -9.60 47.18 -38.22
N ASP A 68 -9.95 46.04 -37.63
CA ASP A 68 -11.06 45.21 -38.12
C ASP A 68 -11.11 43.88 -37.34
N THR A 69 -12.29 43.54 -36.80
CA THR A 69 -12.62 42.16 -36.42
C THR A 69 -12.99 41.39 -37.69
N PRO A 70 -12.69 40.08 -37.78
CA PRO A 70 -13.82 39.16 -37.58
C PRO A 70 -13.48 37.80 -36.97
N HIS A 71 -14.50 37.26 -36.32
CA HIS A 71 -14.73 35.85 -36.01
C HIS A 71 -14.09 34.85 -36.97
N GLN A 72 -13.34 33.87 -36.42
CA GLN A 72 -13.18 32.57 -37.07
C GLN A 72 -13.44 31.40 -36.10
N LYS A 73 -14.53 30.70 -36.43
CA LYS A 73 -14.88 29.34 -36.07
C LYS A 73 -13.65 28.43 -36.12
N ARG A 74 -13.28 27.85 -34.97
CA ARG A 74 -12.30 26.77 -34.91
C ARG A 74 -12.96 25.47 -35.41
N VAL A 75 -12.78 25.22 -36.70
CA VAL A 75 -13.14 23.99 -37.40
C VAL A 75 -12.46 22.81 -36.71
N LYS A 76 -13.27 21.82 -36.28
CA LYS A 76 -12.84 20.46 -35.94
C LYS A 76 -12.10 19.89 -37.15
N ARG A 77 -10.78 19.78 -37.07
CA ARG A 77 -10.03 18.88 -37.96
C ARG A 77 -10.18 17.47 -37.41
N HIS A 78 -11.11 16.72 -38.01
CA HIS A 78 -10.99 15.26 -38.06
C HIS A 78 -9.69 14.96 -38.79
N SER A 79 -8.67 14.53 -38.06
CA SER A 79 -7.56 13.78 -38.61
C SER A 79 -7.90 12.32 -38.50
N ASP A 80 -8.31 11.75 -39.63
CA ASP A 80 -8.41 10.32 -39.86
C ASP A 80 -7.04 9.69 -39.59
N LEU A 81 -6.91 9.09 -38.41
CA LEU A 81 -5.81 8.22 -38.03
C LEU A 81 -6.39 6.83 -37.78
N SER A 82 -6.22 5.96 -38.77
CA SER A 82 -6.21 4.49 -38.67
C SER A 82 -7.31 3.84 -37.80
N GLU A 83 -8.40 3.47 -38.44
CA GLU A 83 -9.46 2.57 -37.93
C GLU A 83 -9.01 1.10 -37.78
N ASN A 84 -7.76 0.82 -37.37
CA ASN A 84 -7.23 -0.54 -37.18
C ASN A 84 -6.79 -0.85 -35.74
N SER A 85 -7.25 -0.12 -34.73
CA SER A 85 -6.95 -0.37 -33.30
C SER A 85 -8.14 -0.85 -32.47
N SER A 86 -9.25 -1.20 -33.10
CA SER A 86 -10.55 -1.45 -32.44
C SER A 86 -10.67 -2.78 -31.68
N ASP A 87 -9.61 -3.60 -31.60
CA ASP A 87 -9.70 -4.95 -31.03
C ASP A 87 -9.03 -5.18 -29.66
N CYS A 88 -8.41 -4.18 -29.04
CA CYS A 88 -7.75 -4.36 -27.75
C CYS A 88 -8.71 -4.22 -26.57
N LEU A 89 -8.71 -5.21 -25.69
CA LEU A 89 -9.33 -5.14 -24.36
C LEU A 89 -8.71 -3.96 -23.58
N ARG A 90 -9.56 -3.21 -22.87
CA ARG A 90 -9.18 -2.03 -22.07
C ARG A 90 -9.31 -2.33 -20.59
N VAL A 91 -8.64 -1.52 -19.78
CA VAL A 91 -8.71 -1.56 -18.31
C VAL A 91 -8.89 -0.14 -17.76
N PRO A 92 -9.52 0.03 -16.58
CA PRO A 92 -9.64 1.32 -15.94
C PRO A 92 -8.28 2.00 -15.69
N GLY A 93 -8.26 3.32 -15.83
CA GLY A 93 -7.22 4.21 -15.35
C GLY A 93 -7.35 4.50 -13.86
N PRO A 94 -6.29 5.03 -13.24
CA PRO A 94 -6.22 5.25 -11.79
C PRO A 94 -7.23 6.26 -11.24
N TYR A 95 -7.75 7.13 -12.11
CA TYR A 95 -8.70 8.21 -11.77
C TYR A 95 -10.06 8.04 -12.45
N ASP A 96 -10.29 6.93 -13.15
CA ASP A 96 -11.52 6.70 -13.88
C ASP A 96 -12.70 6.50 -12.91
N LYS A 97 -13.80 7.21 -13.16
CA LYS A 97 -15.08 7.03 -12.46
C LYS A 97 -15.82 5.83 -13.06
N PHE A 98 -16.85 5.35 -12.36
CA PHE A 98 -17.59 4.14 -12.75
C PHE A 98 -18.08 4.18 -14.19
N ARG A 99 -18.73 5.29 -14.57
CA ARG A 99 -19.26 5.46 -15.94
C ARG A 99 -18.16 5.51 -16.99
N ASP A 100 -17.00 6.08 -16.65
CA ASP A 100 -15.89 6.19 -17.58
C ASP A 100 -15.50 4.81 -18.08
N PHE A 101 -15.30 3.82 -17.19
CA PHE A 101 -14.95 2.45 -17.61
C PHE A 101 -16.14 1.57 -17.97
N ARG A 102 -17.33 1.77 -17.39
CA ARG A 102 -18.52 0.97 -17.71
C ARG A 102 -19.04 1.24 -19.12
N ASP A 103 -19.13 2.52 -19.51
CA ASP A 103 -19.66 2.92 -20.81
C ASP A 103 -18.62 2.73 -21.94
N ARG A 104 -17.35 2.48 -21.60
CA ARG A 104 -16.30 2.15 -22.57
C ARG A 104 -16.41 0.68 -23.01
N PRO A 105 -16.57 0.41 -24.32
CA PRO A 105 -16.68 -0.95 -24.82
C PRO A 105 -15.40 -1.76 -24.53
N ARG A 106 -15.58 -3.05 -24.22
CA ARG A 106 -14.50 -4.02 -23.98
C ARG A 106 -13.53 -3.59 -22.86
N THR A 107 -14.07 -3.02 -21.78
CA THR A 107 -13.30 -2.72 -20.57
C THR A 107 -13.47 -3.85 -19.56
N ALA A 108 -12.38 -4.51 -19.18
CA ALA A 108 -12.36 -5.46 -18.08
C ALA A 108 -12.19 -4.70 -16.76
N TYR A 109 -13.02 -5.01 -15.77
CA TYR A 109 -12.95 -4.44 -14.41
C TYR A 109 -13.52 -5.44 -13.40
N VAL A 110 -13.22 -5.23 -12.12
CA VAL A 110 -13.79 -6.02 -11.01
C VAL A 110 -15.05 -5.33 -10.51
N ASP A 111 -16.16 -6.06 -10.48
CA ASP A 111 -17.43 -5.57 -9.98
C ASP A 111 -17.54 -5.72 -8.45
N LYS A 112 -17.80 -4.60 -7.77
CA LYS A 112 -17.93 -4.51 -6.30
C LYS A 112 -19.36 -4.17 -5.85
N THR A 113 -20.33 -4.14 -6.77
CA THR A 113 -21.69 -3.67 -6.46
C THR A 113 -22.45 -4.53 -5.47
N SER A 114 -22.13 -5.82 -5.38
CA SER A 114 -22.70 -6.74 -4.39
C SER A 114 -22.51 -6.26 -2.94
N LEU A 115 -21.46 -5.47 -2.66
CA LEU A 115 -21.20 -4.89 -1.35
C LEU A 115 -22.18 -3.76 -1.01
N LEU A 116 -22.73 -3.06 -2.01
CA LEU A 116 -23.63 -1.93 -1.80
C LEU A 116 -24.98 -2.37 -1.21
N PHE A 117 -25.44 -3.57 -1.58
CA PHE A 117 -26.66 -4.17 -1.05
C PHE A 117 -26.56 -4.58 0.42
N GLN A 118 -25.36 -4.59 1.00
CA GLN A 118 -25.13 -4.95 2.40
C GLN A 118 -25.05 -3.72 3.30
N LEU A 119 -25.10 -2.52 2.73
CA LEU A 119 -25.05 -1.27 3.47
C LEU A 119 -26.44 -0.90 4.01
N PRO A 120 -26.52 -0.31 5.22
CA PRO A 120 -27.79 0.15 5.75
C PRO A 120 -28.33 1.37 4.97
N ASP A 121 -29.62 1.66 5.09
CA ASP A 121 -30.25 2.81 4.43
C ASP A 121 -29.69 4.18 4.89
N ARG A 122 -29.05 4.21 6.06
CA ARG A 122 -28.45 5.41 6.64
C ARG A 122 -27.07 5.10 7.19
N PHE A 123 -26.07 5.84 6.76
CA PHE A 123 -24.69 5.68 7.23
C PHE A 123 -23.87 6.95 7.08
N LYS A 124 -22.78 7.02 7.85
CA LYS A 124 -21.74 8.04 7.73
C LYS A 124 -20.37 7.39 7.89
N TYR A 125 -19.65 7.21 6.79
CA TYR A 125 -18.40 6.44 6.76
C TYR A 125 -17.23 7.25 6.24
N LEU A 126 -16.06 7.02 6.84
CA LEU A 126 -14.77 7.46 6.33
C LEU A 126 -14.00 6.24 5.81
N LEU A 127 -13.62 6.25 4.53
CA LEU A 127 -12.81 5.22 3.92
C LEU A 127 -11.41 5.75 3.61
N LEU A 128 -10.45 5.36 4.45
CA LEU A 128 -9.03 5.62 4.23
C LEU A 128 -8.38 4.43 3.52
N ARG A 129 -7.78 4.68 2.36
CA ARG A 129 -7.02 3.70 1.58
C ARG A 129 -5.81 4.35 0.92
N PRO A 130 -4.79 3.57 0.51
CA PRO A 130 -3.68 4.08 -0.27
C PRO A 130 -4.13 4.84 -1.55
N PRO A 131 -3.26 5.68 -2.14
CA PRO A 131 -3.51 6.25 -3.45
C PRO A 131 -3.78 5.17 -4.51
N LYS A 132 -4.57 5.48 -5.54
CA LYS A 132 -4.85 4.58 -6.68
C LYS A 132 -5.42 3.20 -6.28
N PHE A 133 -6.10 3.13 -5.13
CA PHE A 133 -6.70 1.90 -4.59
C PHE A 133 -8.17 1.70 -5.00
N GLY A 134 -8.72 2.57 -5.86
CA GLY A 134 -10.09 2.47 -6.37
C GLY A 134 -11.16 3.25 -5.58
N LYS A 135 -10.75 4.16 -4.67
CA LYS A 135 -11.66 4.97 -3.85
C LYS A 135 -12.67 5.77 -4.69
N THR A 136 -12.18 6.56 -5.66
CA THR A 136 -12.99 7.39 -6.56
C THR A 136 -13.95 6.54 -7.41
N ALA A 137 -13.49 5.41 -7.93
CA ALA A 137 -14.31 4.48 -8.69
C ALA A 137 -15.46 3.91 -7.83
N PHE A 138 -15.17 3.51 -6.59
CA PHE A 138 -16.18 2.99 -5.66
C PHE A 138 -17.19 4.07 -5.24
N LEU A 139 -16.73 5.28 -4.89
CA LEU A 139 -17.62 6.40 -4.57
C LEU A 139 -18.51 6.77 -5.76
N SER A 140 -17.95 6.78 -6.98
CA SER A 140 -18.73 7.00 -8.20
C SER A 140 -19.74 5.87 -8.45
N THR A 141 -19.46 4.64 -8.03
CA THR A 141 -20.40 3.51 -8.15
C THR A 141 -21.56 3.69 -7.17
N MET A 142 -21.27 4.09 -5.92
CA MET A 142 -22.31 4.47 -4.93
C MET A 142 -23.19 5.61 -5.42
N ASN A 143 -22.60 6.64 -6.04
CA ASN A 143 -23.34 7.74 -6.64
C ASN A 143 -24.34 7.24 -7.70
N GLN A 144 -23.97 6.25 -8.54
CA GLN A 144 -24.91 5.67 -9.50
C GLN A 144 -25.95 4.75 -8.85
N PHE A 145 -25.62 4.09 -7.74
CA PHE A 145 -26.52 3.18 -7.04
C PHE A 145 -27.65 3.90 -6.30
N TYR A 146 -27.33 4.99 -5.59
CA TYR A 146 -28.30 5.69 -4.73
C TYR A 146 -29.11 6.78 -5.44
N ASP A 147 -28.67 7.24 -6.60
CA ASP A 147 -29.29 8.32 -7.34
C ASP A 147 -30.66 7.94 -7.92
N ILE A 148 -31.66 8.78 -7.63
CA ILE A 148 -33.03 8.65 -8.14
C ILE A 148 -33.14 8.57 -9.66
N HIS A 149 -32.22 9.18 -10.41
CA HIS A 149 -32.23 9.18 -11.88
C HIS A 149 -31.58 7.93 -12.46
N CYS A 150 -30.83 7.19 -11.66
CA CYS A 150 -30.03 6.08 -12.14
C CYS A 150 -30.70 4.71 -11.95
N GLY A 151 -31.85 4.62 -11.29
CA GLY A 151 -32.44 3.31 -10.94
C GLY A 151 -32.66 2.36 -12.12
N LYS A 152 -33.17 2.84 -13.24
CA LYS A 152 -33.33 2.00 -14.45
C LYS A 152 -31.99 1.65 -15.07
N THR A 153 -31.14 2.65 -15.30
CA THR A 153 -29.83 2.50 -15.93
C THR A 153 -28.91 1.58 -15.12
N PHE A 154 -29.00 1.64 -13.78
CA PHE A 154 -28.23 0.78 -12.89
C PHE A 154 -28.63 -0.68 -13.03
N MET A 155 -29.94 -0.98 -13.06
CA MET A 155 -30.42 -2.34 -13.30
C MET A 155 -29.95 -2.88 -14.66
N ASP A 156 -30.01 -2.04 -15.69
CA ASP A 156 -29.49 -2.36 -17.03
C ASP A 156 -27.97 -2.63 -16.99
N TYR A 157 -27.22 -1.88 -16.18
CA TYR A 157 -25.77 -2.06 -16.04
C TYR A 157 -25.36 -3.36 -15.34
N PHE A 158 -26.20 -3.95 -14.49
CA PHE A 158 -25.81 -5.15 -13.74
C PHE A 158 -26.62 -6.39 -14.10
N GLU A 159 -27.41 -6.31 -15.18
CA GLU A 159 -28.25 -7.41 -15.69
C GLU A 159 -29.12 -8.04 -14.59
N ILE A 160 -29.49 -7.25 -13.58
CA ILE A 160 -30.31 -7.72 -12.46
C ILE A 160 -31.74 -7.86 -13.01
N PRO A 161 -32.33 -9.07 -13.06
CA PRO A 161 -33.64 -9.25 -13.65
C PRO A 161 -34.69 -8.44 -12.87
N GLU A 162 -35.60 -7.77 -13.59
CA GLU A 162 -36.72 -7.07 -12.96
C GLU A 162 -37.48 -8.02 -12.02
N GLY A 163 -37.43 -7.75 -10.71
CA GLY A 163 -38.12 -8.55 -9.68
C GLY A 163 -37.39 -9.80 -9.18
N ALA A 164 -36.13 -10.08 -9.58
CA ALA A 164 -35.36 -11.20 -9.05
C ALA A 164 -34.10 -10.72 -8.30
N GLY A 165 -34.16 -10.74 -6.96
CA GLY A 165 -33.04 -10.45 -6.05
C GLY A 165 -33.42 -9.47 -4.93
N PRO A 166 -32.51 -9.18 -3.99
CA PRO A 166 -32.74 -8.26 -2.85
C PRO A 166 -33.22 -6.85 -3.26
N CYS A 167 -33.24 -6.51 -4.56
CA CYS A 167 -33.87 -5.33 -5.16
C CYS A 167 -35.41 -5.26 -5.08
N ALA A 168 -36.08 -6.24 -4.45
CA ALA A 168 -37.50 -6.13 -4.10
C ALA A 168 -37.75 -5.15 -2.94
N GLU A 169 -36.70 -4.76 -2.20
CA GLU A 169 -36.76 -3.76 -1.14
C GLU A 169 -36.36 -2.37 -1.64
N PRO A 170 -37.04 -1.30 -1.20
CA PRO A 170 -36.89 0.06 -1.70
C PRO A 170 -35.65 0.77 -1.13
N CYS A 171 -34.45 0.20 -1.26
CA CYS A 171 -33.22 0.71 -0.64
C CYS A 171 -32.21 1.36 -1.61
N HIS A 172 -32.45 1.27 -2.93
CA HIS A 172 -31.61 1.89 -3.96
C HIS A 172 -32.36 2.99 -4.74
N SER A 173 -31.61 3.93 -5.33
CA SER A 173 -32.15 4.96 -6.23
C SER A 173 -33.25 5.85 -5.63
N GLN A 174 -33.07 6.32 -4.40
CA GLN A 174 -34.03 7.15 -3.68
C GLN A 174 -33.52 8.53 -3.27
N ASP A 175 -32.21 8.71 -3.30
CA ASP A 175 -31.56 9.91 -2.79
C ASP A 175 -31.16 10.83 -3.94
N LEU A 176 -31.19 12.13 -3.68
CA LEU A 176 -30.47 13.09 -4.50
C LEU A 176 -28.99 12.93 -4.18
N CYS A 177 -28.14 12.76 -5.18
CA CYS A 177 -26.71 12.54 -4.95
C CYS A 177 -25.89 13.80 -5.25
N LEU A 178 -25.14 14.26 -4.25
CA LEU A 178 -24.15 15.35 -4.32
C LEU A 178 -22.75 14.77 -4.09
N VAL A 179 -21.83 14.98 -5.02
CA VAL A 179 -20.43 14.55 -4.86
C VAL A 179 -19.55 15.79 -4.92
N ILE A 180 -18.66 15.95 -3.94
CA ILE A 180 -17.70 17.06 -3.87
C ILE A 180 -16.30 16.47 -3.94
N SER A 181 -15.54 16.82 -4.97
CA SER A 181 -14.14 16.41 -5.10
C SER A 181 -13.21 17.51 -4.64
N LEU A 182 -12.28 17.21 -3.71
CA LEU A 182 -11.27 18.17 -3.25
C LEU A 182 -9.90 17.95 -3.91
N SER A 183 -9.83 17.12 -4.94
CA SER A 183 -8.59 16.74 -5.64
C SER A 183 -7.90 17.89 -6.37
N ASN A 184 -8.64 18.94 -6.73
CA ASN A 184 -8.13 20.06 -7.53
C ASN A 184 -7.63 21.22 -6.69
N LEU A 185 -7.79 21.16 -5.36
CA LEU A 185 -7.42 22.26 -4.48
C LEU A 185 -5.91 22.34 -4.31
N HIS A 186 -5.35 23.52 -4.54
CA HIS A 186 -3.92 23.77 -4.45
C HIS A 186 -3.57 24.69 -3.28
N PRO A 187 -2.92 24.18 -2.21
CA PRO A 187 -2.61 24.98 -1.03
C PRO A 187 -1.34 25.83 -1.17
N TYR A 188 -0.88 26.07 -2.39
CA TYR A 188 0.31 26.87 -2.72
C TYR A 188 0.00 28.37 -2.82
N ILE A 189 -1.00 28.82 -2.07
CA ILE A 189 -1.61 30.14 -2.09
C ILE A 189 -1.90 30.59 -0.66
N ASP A 190 -2.27 31.85 -0.46
CA ASP A 190 -2.64 32.35 0.86
C ASP A 190 -4.03 31.88 1.32
N ALA A 191 -4.34 32.08 2.60
CA ALA A 191 -5.60 31.62 3.18
C ALA A 191 -6.84 32.29 2.56
N ALA A 192 -6.71 33.53 2.06
CA ALA A 192 -7.81 34.24 1.42
C ALA A 192 -8.06 33.72 0.01
N GLU A 193 -7.00 33.48 -0.77
CA GLU A 193 -7.10 32.87 -2.10
C GLU A 193 -7.60 31.42 -2.01
N PHE A 194 -7.10 30.63 -1.05
CA PHE A 194 -7.57 29.26 -0.82
C PHE A 194 -9.06 29.21 -0.45
N ARG A 195 -9.54 30.19 0.32
CA ARG A 195 -10.96 30.34 0.65
C ARG A 195 -11.80 30.54 -0.61
N GLU A 196 -11.36 31.39 -1.53
CA GLU A 196 -12.07 31.62 -2.80
C GLU A 196 -12.06 30.37 -3.70
N GLU A 197 -10.94 29.65 -3.74
CA GLU A 197 -10.83 28.39 -4.50
C GLU A 197 -11.74 27.29 -3.92
N LEU A 198 -11.75 27.12 -2.59
CA LEU A 198 -12.64 26.18 -1.91
C LEU A 198 -14.12 26.55 -2.14
N ALA A 199 -14.46 27.83 -2.00
CA ALA A 199 -15.82 28.30 -2.25
C ALA A 199 -16.23 28.07 -3.71
N TYR A 200 -15.31 28.24 -4.66
CA TYR A 200 -15.55 27.98 -6.08
C TYR A 200 -15.77 26.49 -6.38
N GLU A 201 -14.91 25.59 -5.89
CA GLU A 201 -15.06 24.15 -6.12
C GLU A 201 -16.37 23.61 -5.51
N VAL A 202 -16.70 24.01 -4.27
CA VAL A 202 -17.98 23.63 -3.64
C VAL A 202 -19.16 24.21 -4.42
N PHE A 203 -19.07 25.48 -4.85
CA PHE A 203 -20.12 26.11 -5.64
C PHE A 203 -20.36 25.38 -6.96
N PHE A 204 -19.30 24.98 -7.67
CA PHE A 204 -19.40 24.29 -8.96
C PHE A 204 -20.15 22.95 -8.85
N GLU A 205 -19.87 22.18 -7.80
CA GLU A 205 -20.55 20.90 -7.55
C GLU A 205 -22.02 21.12 -7.12
N VAL A 206 -22.28 22.18 -6.35
CA VAL A 206 -23.65 22.57 -5.96
C VAL A 206 -24.47 23.07 -7.16
N GLU A 207 -23.88 23.84 -8.06
CA GLU A 207 -24.52 24.30 -9.30
C GLU A 207 -24.89 23.11 -10.19
N SER A 208 -23.94 22.20 -10.42
CA SER A 208 -24.17 20.96 -11.17
C SER A 208 -25.27 20.08 -10.54
N PHE A 209 -25.31 20.02 -9.21
CA PHE A 209 -26.37 19.31 -8.47
C PHE A 209 -27.74 19.95 -8.68
N LEU A 210 -27.85 21.28 -8.60
CA LEU A 210 -29.12 21.98 -8.79
C LEU A 210 -29.62 21.86 -10.23
N GLU A 211 -28.74 21.95 -11.22
CA GLU A 211 -29.08 21.73 -12.63
C GLU A 211 -29.68 20.35 -12.83
N LYS A 212 -29.06 19.33 -12.23
CA LYS A 212 -29.51 17.95 -12.33
C LYS A 212 -30.88 17.72 -11.68
N TYR A 213 -31.11 18.25 -10.49
CA TYR A 213 -32.34 17.98 -9.70
C TYR A 213 -33.33 19.15 -9.67
N ALA A 214 -33.26 20.04 -10.66
CA ALA A 214 -34.11 21.24 -10.74
C ALA A 214 -35.61 20.89 -10.66
N THR A 215 -36.01 19.80 -11.31
CA THR A 215 -37.39 19.32 -11.34
C THR A 215 -37.86 18.84 -9.96
N GLU A 216 -37.05 18.03 -9.28
CA GLU A 216 -37.36 17.44 -7.98
C GLU A 216 -37.37 18.47 -6.85
N LEU A 217 -36.54 19.52 -6.99
CA LEU A 217 -36.44 20.61 -6.03
C LEU A 217 -37.40 21.77 -6.34
N GLY A 218 -38.06 21.73 -7.51
CA GLY A 218 -38.96 22.77 -7.98
C GLY A 218 -38.25 24.11 -8.16
N VAL A 219 -37.04 24.09 -8.72
CA VAL A 219 -36.20 25.26 -8.98
C VAL A 219 -36.35 25.63 -10.45
N GLY A 220 -36.90 26.82 -10.72
CA GLY A 220 -37.05 27.33 -12.09
C GLY A 220 -35.81 28.09 -12.57
N GLU A 221 -35.38 29.10 -11.82
CA GLU A 221 -34.20 29.93 -12.13
C GLU A 221 -33.11 29.71 -11.08
N LEU A 222 -32.02 29.06 -11.47
CA LEU A 222 -30.87 28.72 -10.61
C LEU A 222 -30.25 29.96 -9.94
N GLN A 223 -30.28 31.09 -10.66
CA GLN A 223 -29.72 32.38 -10.22
C GLN A 223 -30.35 32.92 -8.93
N THR A 224 -31.57 32.49 -8.59
CA THR A 224 -32.23 32.91 -7.34
C THR A 224 -31.62 32.24 -6.11
N TYR A 225 -31.02 31.05 -6.25
CA TYR A 225 -30.51 30.25 -5.14
C TYR A 225 -28.98 30.34 -4.98
N LEU A 226 -28.28 30.78 -6.03
CA LEU A 226 -26.81 30.82 -6.15
C LEU A 226 -26.23 32.24 -6.05
N VAL A 227 -26.90 33.16 -5.35
CA VAL A 227 -26.49 34.59 -5.24
C VAL A 227 -25.16 34.76 -4.49
N ASP A 228 -24.89 33.90 -3.52
CA ASP A 228 -23.67 33.95 -2.71
C ASP A 228 -23.00 32.57 -2.76
N ARG A 229 -21.75 32.53 -3.23
CA ARG A 229 -20.98 31.29 -3.40
C ARG A 229 -20.68 30.63 -2.05
N GLU A 230 -20.45 31.44 -1.02
CA GLU A 230 -20.00 30.96 0.27
C GLU A 230 -21.08 30.18 1.02
N ASP A 231 -22.33 30.59 0.85
CA ASP A 231 -23.49 29.98 1.48
C ASP A 231 -24.21 28.96 0.57
N ALA A 232 -23.70 28.72 -0.64
CA ALA A 232 -24.40 27.95 -1.66
C ALA A 232 -24.77 26.54 -1.17
N LEU A 233 -23.82 25.82 -0.56
CA LEU A 233 -24.06 24.49 -0.03
C LEU A 233 -25.14 24.49 1.06
N ALA A 234 -25.05 25.40 2.03
CA ALA A 234 -26.02 25.50 3.13
C ALA A 234 -27.44 25.78 2.61
N LYS A 235 -27.58 26.68 1.61
CA LYS A 235 -28.86 27.00 0.97
C LYS A 235 -29.45 25.80 0.25
N VAL A 236 -28.65 25.06 -0.51
CA VAL A 236 -29.13 23.87 -1.23
C VAL A 236 -29.51 22.75 -0.27
N LEU A 237 -28.73 22.51 0.77
CA LEU A 237 -29.08 21.52 1.80
C LEU A 237 -30.39 21.88 2.53
N ALA A 238 -30.59 23.16 2.84
CA ALA A 238 -31.85 23.65 3.43
C ALA A 238 -33.04 23.48 2.46
N LEU A 239 -32.82 23.72 1.16
CA LEU A 239 -33.84 23.52 0.13
C LEU A 239 -34.23 22.05 0.02
N VAL A 240 -33.28 21.13 -0.11
CA VAL A 240 -33.52 19.69 -0.13
C VAL A 240 -34.37 19.28 1.08
N LYS A 241 -33.97 19.73 2.28
CA LYS A 241 -34.70 19.48 3.52
C LYS A 241 -36.13 20.02 3.49
N SER A 242 -36.34 21.25 3.00
CA SER A 242 -37.68 21.84 2.90
C SER A 242 -38.60 21.12 1.89
N ARG A 243 -38.01 20.42 0.91
CA ARG A 243 -38.74 19.61 -0.06
C ARG A 243 -38.95 18.17 0.41
N GLY A 244 -38.52 17.83 1.63
CA GLY A 244 -38.63 16.49 2.18
C GLY A 244 -37.87 15.44 1.38
N LYS A 245 -36.78 15.83 0.70
CA LYS A 245 -35.90 14.94 -0.05
C LYS A 245 -34.73 14.50 0.83
N THR A 246 -34.14 13.36 0.49
CA THR A 246 -32.96 12.80 1.16
C THR A 246 -31.74 12.87 0.25
N LEU A 247 -30.55 12.89 0.86
CA LEU A 247 -29.27 13.07 0.19
C LEU A 247 -28.31 11.93 0.50
N PHE A 248 -27.69 11.43 -0.58
CA PHE A 248 -26.38 10.82 -0.53
C PHE A 248 -25.33 11.90 -0.81
N VAL A 249 -24.38 12.06 0.10
CA VAL A 249 -23.26 12.98 -0.06
C VAL A 249 -21.95 12.20 -0.13
N GLY A 250 -21.24 12.34 -1.24
CA GLY A 250 -19.87 11.87 -1.41
C GLY A 250 -18.87 13.01 -1.24
N VAL A 251 -17.82 12.83 -0.46
CA VAL A 251 -16.67 13.75 -0.42
C VAL A 251 -15.43 12.98 -0.81
N ASP A 252 -14.84 13.29 -1.96
CA ASP A 252 -13.65 12.61 -2.46
C ASP A 252 -12.37 13.38 -2.13
N SER A 253 -11.31 12.63 -1.82
CA SER A 253 -9.95 13.16 -1.61
C SER A 253 -9.89 14.28 -0.57
N TYR A 254 -10.64 14.14 0.53
CA TYR A 254 -10.85 15.22 1.51
C TYR A 254 -9.56 15.72 2.18
N ASP A 255 -8.56 14.87 2.25
CA ASP A 255 -7.27 15.07 2.90
C ASP A 255 -6.22 15.70 1.98
N VAL A 256 -6.44 15.67 0.66
CA VAL A 256 -5.48 16.20 -0.33
C VAL A 256 -5.08 17.65 -0.06
N PRO A 257 -5.99 18.60 0.19
CA PRO A 257 -5.58 20.00 0.40
C PRO A 257 -4.72 20.16 1.65
N VAL A 258 -5.00 19.38 2.69
CA VAL A 258 -4.22 19.39 3.94
C VAL A 258 -2.85 18.78 3.70
N PHE A 259 -2.80 17.61 3.06
CA PHE A 259 -1.55 16.93 2.73
C PHE A 259 -0.63 17.77 1.83
N GLU A 260 -1.17 18.31 0.74
CA GLU A 260 -0.44 19.17 -0.20
C GLU A 260 0.01 20.48 0.45
N SER A 261 -0.60 20.92 1.57
CA SER A 261 -0.18 22.13 2.30
C SER A 261 0.98 21.86 3.26
N VAL A 262 1.02 20.64 3.80
CA VAL A 262 2.10 20.16 4.64
C VAL A 262 3.35 19.96 3.78
N PHE A 263 3.21 19.35 2.61
CA PHE A 263 4.35 18.93 1.77
C PHE A 263 5.38 20.03 1.43
N PRO A 264 5.00 21.25 1.01
CA PRO A 264 5.95 22.32 0.66
C PRO A 264 6.64 22.86 1.91
N ARG A 265 5.87 23.08 2.99
CA ARG A 265 6.39 23.54 4.29
C ARG A 265 7.40 22.55 4.87
N LEU A 266 7.20 21.26 4.61
CA LEU A 266 8.17 20.23 4.93
C LEU A 266 9.44 20.34 4.08
N ILE A 267 9.34 20.67 2.78
CA ILE A 267 10.49 20.79 1.85
C ILE A 267 11.35 22.02 2.08
N CYS A 268 10.73 23.17 2.32
CA CYS A 268 11.41 24.43 2.52
C CYS A 268 10.72 25.14 3.69
N PRO A 269 11.25 25.01 4.93
CA PRO A 269 10.68 25.67 6.11
C PRO A 269 10.64 27.20 5.98
N THR A 270 11.43 27.75 5.06
CA THR A 270 11.46 29.18 4.71
C THR A 270 10.46 29.56 3.61
N LEU A 271 9.62 28.64 3.13
CA LEU A 271 8.48 28.99 2.29
C LEU A 271 7.60 29.99 3.03
N HIS A 272 7.14 30.98 2.27
CA HIS A 272 6.59 32.22 2.77
C HIS A 272 5.54 31.99 3.86
N PRO A 273 5.56 32.71 5.00
CA PRO A 273 4.49 32.65 6.02
C PRO A 273 3.11 33.11 5.52
N ALA A 274 2.99 33.42 4.23
CA ALA A 274 1.74 33.80 3.59
C ALA A 274 0.93 32.60 3.08
N LEU A 275 1.53 31.40 2.94
CA LEU A 275 0.77 30.23 2.47
C LEU A 275 -0.30 29.82 3.49
N VAL A 276 -1.38 29.21 3.02
CA VAL A 276 -2.43 28.64 3.87
C VAL A 276 -1.87 27.49 4.70
N THR A 277 -2.18 27.47 5.99
CA THR A 277 -1.74 26.44 6.95
C THR A 277 -2.71 25.24 6.94
N PRO A 278 -2.25 24.04 7.35
CA PRO A 278 -3.13 22.89 7.54
C PRO A 278 -4.34 23.19 8.44
N ASN A 279 -4.13 23.96 9.52
CA ASN A 279 -5.19 24.38 10.45
C ASN A 279 -6.16 25.38 9.81
N GLU A 280 -5.68 26.35 9.02
CA GLU A 280 -6.56 27.26 8.27
C GLU A 280 -7.39 26.49 7.24
N ILE A 281 -6.79 25.53 6.53
CA ILE A 281 -7.52 24.63 5.62
C ILE A 281 -8.59 23.86 6.39
N ALA A 282 -8.24 23.25 7.53
CA ALA A 282 -9.20 22.53 8.35
C ALA A 282 -10.36 23.41 8.83
N GLN A 283 -10.10 24.68 9.19
CA GLN A 283 -11.12 25.66 9.59
C GLN A 283 -12.00 26.11 8.42
N LEU A 284 -11.42 26.26 7.23
CA LEU A 284 -12.16 26.60 6.00
C LEU A 284 -13.03 25.42 5.58
N LEU A 285 -12.50 24.19 5.54
CA LEU A 285 -13.29 22.98 5.32
C LEU A 285 -14.41 22.84 6.38
N ASP A 286 -14.11 23.15 7.65
CA ASP A 286 -15.12 23.15 8.72
C ASP A 286 -16.27 24.12 8.40
N SER A 287 -15.95 25.31 7.92
CA SER A 287 -16.92 26.38 7.68
C SER A 287 -17.73 26.19 6.40
N TYR A 288 -17.09 25.81 5.29
CA TYR A 288 -17.70 25.75 3.97
C TYR A 288 -18.30 24.38 3.60
N LEU A 289 -17.83 23.30 4.24
CA LEU A 289 -18.25 21.94 3.90
C LEU A 289 -18.91 21.24 5.09
N TRP A 290 -18.17 21.11 6.20
CA TRP A 290 -18.56 20.22 7.29
C TRP A 290 -19.74 20.75 8.12
N ARG A 291 -19.73 22.01 8.54
CA ARG A 291 -20.86 22.63 9.28
C ARG A 291 -22.16 22.65 8.46
N PRO A 292 -22.17 23.01 7.17
CA PRO A 292 -23.36 22.88 6.34
C PRO A 292 -23.92 21.46 6.30
N LEU A 293 -23.06 20.45 6.10
CA LEU A 293 -23.46 19.04 6.07
C LEU A 293 -24.01 18.57 7.42
N GLU A 294 -23.42 18.99 8.54
CA GLU A 294 -23.93 18.70 9.88
C GLU A 294 -25.31 19.37 10.11
N ALA A 295 -25.46 20.63 9.73
CA ALA A 295 -26.70 21.40 9.88
C ALA A 295 -27.87 20.84 9.05
N ALA A 296 -27.59 20.15 7.94
CA ALA A 296 -28.60 19.47 7.15
C ALA A 296 -29.34 18.37 7.96
N GLY A 297 -28.67 17.76 8.94
CA GLY A 297 -29.24 16.76 9.83
C GLY A 297 -29.78 15.55 9.07
N ASP A 298 -31.05 15.21 9.29
CA ASP A 298 -31.69 14.03 8.69
C ASP A 298 -31.85 14.08 7.16
N ALA A 299 -31.64 15.24 6.52
CA ALA A 299 -31.64 15.32 5.07
C ALA A 299 -30.47 14.55 4.45
N VAL A 300 -29.31 14.50 5.12
CA VAL A 300 -28.16 13.69 4.70
C VAL A 300 -28.29 12.30 5.33
N THR A 301 -28.93 11.40 4.60
CA THR A 301 -29.16 10.01 5.03
C THR A 301 -27.89 9.19 4.90
N LYS A 302 -27.08 9.46 3.87
CA LYS A 302 -25.85 8.74 3.55
C LYS A 302 -24.71 9.72 3.32
N LEU A 303 -23.60 9.57 4.06
CA LEU A 303 -22.37 10.34 3.89
C LEU A 303 -21.20 9.39 3.71
N PHE A 304 -20.47 9.51 2.61
CA PHE A 304 -19.30 8.70 2.31
C PHE A 304 -18.11 9.61 2.00
N VAL A 305 -17.08 9.56 2.85
CA VAL A 305 -15.88 10.38 2.72
C VAL A 305 -14.71 9.46 2.37
N THR A 306 -13.99 9.77 1.30
CA THR A 306 -12.79 9.03 0.88
C THR A 306 -11.55 9.88 1.02
N GLY A 307 -10.47 9.26 1.48
CA GLY A 307 -9.18 9.92 1.61
C GLY A 307 -8.02 8.93 1.75
N THR A 308 -6.83 9.47 1.92
CA THR A 308 -5.64 8.69 2.29
C THR A 308 -5.34 8.87 3.78
N PHE A 309 -5.32 10.08 4.29
CA PHE A 309 -4.93 10.38 5.66
C PHE A 309 -6.09 10.80 6.55
N SER A 310 -5.95 10.53 7.84
CA SER A 310 -6.81 11.04 8.91
C SER A 310 -6.40 12.46 9.30
N VAL A 311 -7.24 13.44 8.97
CA VAL A 311 -7.12 14.84 9.42
C VAL A 311 -8.28 15.19 10.34
N GLN A 312 -8.03 15.53 11.61
CA GLN A 312 -9.06 15.89 12.59
C GLN A 312 -9.84 17.13 12.15
N THR A 313 -10.98 16.88 11.52
CA THR A 313 -12.07 17.84 11.37
C THR A 313 -13.18 17.50 12.38
N ARG A 314 -14.03 18.47 12.75
CA ARG A 314 -15.13 18.21 13.71
C ARG A 314 -16.06 17.09 13.22
N VAL A 315 -16.22 16.95 11.90
CA VAL A 315 -17.04 15.91 11.29
C VAL A 315 -16.46 14.51 11.43
N LEU A 316 -15.13 14.33 11.52
CA LEU A 316 -14.57 12.99 11.78
C LEU A 316 -15.09 12.37 13.09
N ARG A 317 -15.46 13.18 14.09
CA ARG A 317 -16.09 12.68 15.34
C ARG A 317 -17.48 12.08 15.11
N SER A 318 -18.16 12.49 14.03
CA SER A 318 -19.49 12.02 13.65
C SER A 318 -19.46 10.88 12.62
N LEU A 319 -18.29 10.63 12.02
CA LEU A 319 -18.08 9.51 11.10
C LEU A 319 -17.67 8.26 11.88
N VAL A 320 -18.01 7.09 11.36
CA VAL A 320 -17.51 5.82 11.89
C VAL A 320 -16.09 5.59 11.37
N VAL A 321 -15.12 5.56 12.28
CA VAL A 321 -13.72 5.23 12.00
C VAL A 321 -13.30 4.08 12.92
N PRO A 322 -12.85 2.93 12.39
CA PRO A 322 -12.74 2.56 10.97
C PRO A 322 -14.10 2.25 10.32
N ALA A 323 -14.17 2.31 8.98
CA ALA A 323 -15.32 1.82 8.22
C ALA A 323 -15.66 0.36 8.60
N PRO A 324 -16.94 -0.05 8.53
CA PRO A 324 -17.37 -1.40 8.88
C PRO A 324 -16.68 -2.47 8.03
N ASP A 325 -16.60 -3.67 8.59
CA ASP A 325 -15.92 -4.82 8.01
C ASP A 325 -16.39 -5.18 6.58
N VAL A 326 -17.67 -4.95 6.28
CA VAL A 326 -18.25 -5.14 4.94
C VAL A 326 -17.60 -4.26 3.85
N LEU A 327 -17.05 -3.10 4.23
CA LEU A 327 -16.37 -2.19 3.31
C LEU A 327 -14.87 -2.48 3.22
N GLN A 328 -14.33 -3.43 3.97
CA GLN A 328 -12.90 -3.71 3.93
C GLN A 328 -12.41 -4.14 2.53
N PRO A 329 -13.13 -5.00 1.80
CA PRO A 329 -12.78 -5.38 0.44
C PRO A 329 -13.33 -4.43 -0.64
N CYS A 330 -13.94 -3.29 -0.31
CA CYS A 330 -14.61 -2.42 -1.31
C CYS A 330 -13.63 -1.70 -2.25
N CYS A 331 -12.38 -1.57 -1.82
CA CYS A 331 -11.27 -1.02 -2.59
C CYS A 331 -10.11 -2.01 -2.50
N GLY A 332 -9.41 -2.24 -3.61
CA GLY A 332 -8.49 -3.38 -3.74
C GLY A 332 -9.16 -4.61 -4.36
N PHE A 333 -8.35 -5.61 -4.71
CA PHE A 333 -8.83 -6.86 -5.27
C PHE A 333 -8.50 -8.05 -4.37
N THR A 334 -9.47 -8.87 -4.06
CA THR A 334 -9.21 -10.19 -3.47
C THR A 334 -8.50 -11.09 -4.49
N GLU A 335 -7.85 -12.14 -4.01
CA GLU A 335 -7.17 -13.09 -4.90
C GLU A 335 -8.13 -13.75 -5.90
N GLU A 336 -9.33 -14.11 -5.45
CA GLU A 336 -10.36 -14.68 -6.30
C GLU A 336 -10.79 -13.71 -7.42
N GLU A 337 -10.96 -12.43 -7.09
CA GLU A 337 -11.29 -11.39 -8.07
C GLU A 337 -10.15 -11.19 -9.07
N VAL A 338 -8.89 -11.23 -8.63
CA VAL A 338 -7.74 -11.13 -9.55
C VAL A 338 -7.67 -12.32 -10.49
N LEU A 339 -7.90 -13.54 -10.00
CA LEU A 339 -7.91 -14.73 -10.86
C LEU A 339 -9.00 -14.63 -11.92
N LYS A 340 -10.23 -14.25 -11.53
CA LYS A 340 -11.33 -14.01 -12.48
C LYS A 340 -11.03 -12.88 -13.46
N PHE A 341 -10.42 -11.79 -12.97
CA PHE A 341 -10.06 -10.64 -13.78
C PHE A 341 -9.00 -11.00 -14.83
N VAL A 342 -7.91 -11.68 -14.46
CA VAL A 342 -6.87 -12.09 -15.41
C VAL A 342 -7.38 -13.12 -16.40
N GLN A 343 -8.24 -14.07 -15.97
CA GLN A 343 -8.91 -15.00 -16.87
C GLN A 343 -9.80 -14.31 -17.92
N SER A 344 -10.33 -13.12 -17.59
CA SER A 344 -11.11 -12.32 -18.54
C SER A 344 -10.24 -11.60 -19.60
N ILE A 345 -8.92 -11.54 -19.41
CA ILE A 345 -7.98 -10.88 -20.30
C ILE A 345 -7.42 -11.89 -21.32
N PRO A 346 -7.66 -11.71 -22.63
CA PRO A 346 -7.11 -12.59 -23.66
C PRO A 346 -5.58 -12.58 -23.64
N HIS A 347 -4.98 -13.76 -23.75
CA HIS A 347 -3.53 -13.97 -23.90
C HIS A 347 -2.65 -13.65 -22.68
N GLU A 348 -3.20 -13.29 -21.51
CA GLU A 348 -2.41 -13.32 -20.27
C GLU A 348 -2.39 -14.74 -19.67
N PRO A 349 -1.21 -15.30 -19.37
CA PRO A 349 -1.14 -16.51 -18.57
C PRO A 349 -1.72 -16.21 -17.19
N THR A 350 -2.54 -17.11 -16.64
CA THR A 350 -3.03 -16.97 -15.26
C THR A 350 -1.82 -17.06 -14.32
N PRO A 351 -1.44 -15.95 -13.64
CA PRO A 351 -0.32 -15.98 -12.73
C PRO A 351 -0.67 -16.86 -11.53
N GLU A 352 0.34 -17.52 -10.97
CA GLU A 352 0.14 -18.28 -9.74
C GLU A 352 -0.16 -17.30 -8.58
N VAL A 353 -1.03 -17.73 -7.65
CA VAL A 353 -1.41 -16.92 -6.48
C VAL A 353 -0.21 -16.40 -5.69
N PRO A 354 0.86 -17.20 -5.43
CA PRO A 354 2.07 -16.69 -4.79
C PRO A 354 2.66 -15.51 -5.57
N GLU A 355 2.85 -15.62 -6.89
CA GLU A 355 3.42 -14.55 -7.72
C GLU A 355 2.61 -13.24 -7.64
N LEU A 356 1.27 -13.34 -7.62
CA LEU A 356 0.40 -12.19 -7.42
C LEU A 356 0.61 -11.51 -6.07
N ARG A 357 0.75 -12.29 -4.99
CA ARG A 357 1.06 -11.74 -3.65
C ARG A 357 2.41 -11.05 -3.62
N ILE A 358 3.42 -11.66 -4.27
CA ILE A 358 4.77 -11.07 -4.42
C ILE A 358 4.68 -9.71 -5.09
N ARG A 359 3.97 -9.66 -6.22
CA ARG A 359 3.96 -8.49 -7.09
C ARG A 359 3.07 -7.37 -6.55
N CYS A 360 1.84 -7.69 -6.16
CA CYS A 360 0.82 -6.69 -5.84
C CYS A 360 0.75 -6.32 -4.34
N GLY A 361 1.38 -7.11 -3.47
CA GLY A 361 1.29 -6.93 -2.02
C GLY A 361 -0.05 -7.35 -1.43
N THR A 362 -0.05 -7.76 -0.16
CA THR A 362 -1.26 -8.15 0.57
C THR A 362 -1.61 -7.12 1.65
N TYR A 363 -2.70 -6.39 1.42
CA TYR A 363 -3.18 -5.32 2.30
C TYR A 363 -4.32 -5.80 3.18
N ALA A 364 -4.06 -5.90 4.49
CA ALA A 364 -5.05 -6.23 5.49
C ALA A 364 -5.55 -4.96 6.18
N PHE A 365 -6.83 -4.64 5.96
CA PHE A 365 -7.50 -3.48 6.55
C PHE A 365 -8.35 -3.80 7.78
N SER A 366 -8.57 -5.09 8.06
CA SER A 366 -9.23 -5.56 9.28
C SER A 366 -8.31 -6.47 10.09
N SER A 367 -8.54 -6.49 11.40
CA SER A 367 -7.96 -7.50 12.30
C SER A 367 -8.74 -8.81 12.30
N ASP A 368 -9.95 -8.82 11.75
CA ASP A 368 -10.75 -10.04 11.61
C ASP A 368 -10.12 -10.97 10.57
N LYS A 369 -9.85 -12.21 10.99
CA LYS A 369 -9.29 -13.26 10.14
C LYS A 369 -10.26 -13.74 9.07
N SER A 370 -11.56 -13.50 9.24
CA SER A 370 -12.59 -13.84 8.24
C SER A 370 -12.49 -12.95 6.98
N ILE A 371 -11.84 -11.80 7.10
CA ILE A 371 -11.73 -10.81 6.03
C ILE A 371 -10.40 -11.00 5.32
N HIS A 372 -10.48 -11.45 4.07
CA HIS A 372 -9.30 -11.69 3.27
C HIS A 372 -8.58 -10.36 2.93
N PRO A 373 -7.23 -10.33 2.99
CA PRO A 373 -6.45 -9.23 2.47
C PRO A 373 -6.75 -8.95 0.99
N VAL A 374 -6.50 -7.72 0.58
CA VAL A 374 -6.67 -7.27 -0.81
C VAL A 374 -5.33 -6.88 -1.44
N LEU A 375 -5.26 -7.06 -2.74
CA LEU A 375 -4.12 -6.75 -3.60
C LEU A 375 -4.26 -5.34 -4.18
N HIS A 376 -3.13 -4.66 -4.41
CA HIS A 376 -3.13 -3.30 -4.94
C HIS A 376 -3.57 -3.24 -6.42
N PRO A 377 -4.67 -2.54 -6.77
CA PRO A 377 -5.23 -2.53 -8.12
C PRO A 377 -4.27 -1.97 -9.18
N GLU A 378 -3.64 -0.82 -8.92
CA GLU A 378 -2.77 -0.18 -9.92
C GLU A 378 -1.51 -0.99 -10.24
N ILE A 379 -0.98 -1.78 -9.30
CA ILE A 379 0.17 -2.65 -9.56
C ILE A 379 -0.23 -3.80 -10.49
N LEU A 380 -1.46 -4.31 -10.33
CA LEU A 380 -2.01 -5.32 -11.22
C LEU A 380 -2.33 -4.76 -12.61
N ILE A 381 -3.07 -3.64 -12.66
CA ILE A 381 -3.62 -3.07 -13.88
C ILE A 381 -2.56 -2.30 -14.69
N GLY A 382 -1.59 -1.67 -14.02
CA GLY A 382 -0.57 -0.82 -14.63
C GLY A 382 0.15 -1.48 -15.80
N PRO A 383 0.74 -2.69 -15.64
CA PRO A 383 1.38 -3.42 -16.73
C PRO A 383 0.45 -3.70 -17.92
N ILE A 384 -0.78 -4.18 -17.65
CA ILE A 384 -1.80 -4.48 -18.67
C ILE A 384 -2.16 -3.21 -19.45
N SER A 385 -2.28 -2.08 -18.75
CA SER A 385 -2.63 -0.80 -19.36
C SER A 385 -1.51 -0.21 -20.23
N LYS A 386 -0.23 -0.43 -19.89
CA LYS A 386 0.94 0.02 -20.68
C LYS A 386 1.04 -0.68 -22.03
N LEU A 387 0.57 -1.92 -22.11
CA LEU A 387 0.41 -2.63 -23.38
C LEU A 387 -0.66 -1.98 -24.28
N SER A 388 -1.64 -1.30 -23.68
CA SER A 388 -2.75 -0.65 -24.39
C SER A 388 -2.58 0.87 -24.63
N SER A 389 -1.71 1.55 -23.86
CA SER A 389 -1.55 3.00 -23.89
C SER A 389 -0.09 3.42 -23.79
N GLN A 390 0.38 4.26 -24.73
CA GLN A 390 1.77 4.73 -24.82
C GLN A 390 2.13 5.84 -23.81
N GLN A 391 1.38 6.03 -22.73
CA GLN A 391 1.66 7.08 -21.75
C GLN A 391 2.39 6.53 -20.51
N PRO A 392 3.45 7.22 -20.03
CA PRO A 392 4.09 6.86 -18.77
C PRO A 392 3.12 7.10 -17.61
N ARG A 393 2.75 6.04 -16.90
CA ARG A 393 1.99 6.14 -15.66
C ARG A 393 2.92 6.45 -14.49
N GLU A 394 2.55 7.42 -13.66
CA GLU A 394 3.23 7.74 -12.40
C GLU A 394 3.19 6.55 -11.43
N SER A 395 4.26 6.36 -10.67
CA SER A 395 4.33 5.31 -9.64
C SER A 395 3.17 5.44 -8.65
N PRO A 396 2.53 4.34 -8.22
CA PRO A 396 1.53 4.39 -7.15
C PRO A 396 2.14 4.81 -5.80
N PHE A 397 3.47 4.75 -5.65
CA PHE A 397 4.17 4.99 -4.40
C PHE A 397 4.90 6.33 -4.31
N GLN A 398 4.64 7.27 -5.24
CA GLN A 398 5.23 8.62 -5.19
C GLN A 398 4.93 9.35 -3.87
N LEU A 399 3.74 9.11 -3.31
CA LEU A 399 3.37 9.60 -1.98
C LEU A 399 4.31 9.07 -0.89
N LEU A 400 4.66 7.77 -0.95
CA LEU A 400 5.51 7.14 0.06
C LEU A 400 6.94 7.64 0.02
N SER A 401 7.51 7.83 -1.18
CA SER A 401 8.86 8.42 -1.31
C SER A 401 8.93 9.78 -0.63
N SER A 402 7.89 10.60 -0.83
CA SER A 402 7.74 11.92 -0.21
C SER A 402 7.68 11.86 1.33
N LEU A 403 6.97 10.87 1.89
CA LEU A 403 6.89 10.67 3.34
C LEU A 403 8.23 10.17 3.92
N PHE A 404 8.87 9.20 3.28
CA PHE A 404 10.15 8.64 3.75
C PHE A 404 11.29 9.65 3.73
N ASP A 405 11.30 10.59 2.79
CA ASP A 405 12.29 11.67 2.74
C ASP A 405 12.29 12.58 3.98
N ARG A 406 11.22 12.55 4.77
CA ARG A 406 10.99 13.43 5.92
C ARG A 406 11.10 12.74 7.27
N LEU A 407 11.28 11.42 7.31
CA LEU A 407 11.44 10.74 8.57
C LEU A 407 12.70 11.25 9.30
N PRO A 408 12.60 11.63 10.58
CA PRO A 408 13.76 11.98 11.37
C PRO A 408 14.65 10.75 11.52
N LEU A 409 15.93 11.01 11.75
CA LEU A 409 16.91 9.93 11.87
C LEU A 409 16.70 9.16 13.18
N GLU A 410 16.57 9.91 14.27
CA GLU A 410 16.27 9.46 15.63
C GLU A 410 15.22 10.42 16.23
N SER A 411 14.40 9.94 17.16
CA SER A 411 13.41 10.75 17.88
C SER A 411 13.13 10.16 19.27
N GLU A 412 12.89 11.03 20.25
CA GLU A 412 12.40 10.65 21.57
C GLU A 412 10.87 10.45 21.59
N LEU A 413 10.18 10.81 20.51
CA LEU A 413 8.73 10.67 20.36
C LEU A 413 8.36 9.33 19.70
N THR A 414 7.12 8.89 19.87
CA THR A 414 6.54 7.68 19.23
C THR A 414 6.25 7.87 17.73
N VAL A 415 7.09 8.61 17.03
CA VAL A 415 6.96 8.86 15.59
C VAL A 415 7.86 7.90 14.80
N PRO A 416 7.48 7.48 13.58
CA PRO A 416 8.36 6.74 12.70
C PRO A 416 9.66 7.51 12.48
N THR A 417 10.76 6.80 12.65
CA THR A 417 12.13 7.27 12.39
C THR A 417 12.78 6.36 11.36
N LEU A 418 13.90 6.80 10.80
CA LEU A 418 14.69 5.98 9.90
C LEU A 418 15.26 4.76 10.63
N ASP A 419 15.72 4.93 11.87
CA ASP A 419 16.11 3.81 12.73
C ASP A 419 14.94 2.88 13.02
N GLY A 420 13.72 3.42 13.18
CA GLY A 420 12.49 2.65 13.31
C GLY A 420 12.13 1.87 12.04
N LEU A 421 12.45 2.39 10.85
CA LEU A 421 12.32 1.64 9.59
C LEU A 421 13.38 0.55 9.44
N VAL A 422 14.61 0.81 9.89
CA VAL A 422 15.66 -0.22 9.96
C VAL A 422 15.25 -1.33 10.93
N GLU A 423 14.71 -0.95 12.10
CA GLU A 423 14.16 -1.90 13.07
C GLU A 423 12.98 -2.68 12.47
N LEU A 424 12.05 -2.04 11.78
CA LEU A 424 10.95 -2.68 11.06
C LEU A 424 11.44 -3.70 10.02
N ILE A 425 12.48 -3.37 9.25
CA ILE A 425 13.05 -4.32 8.29
C ILE A 425 13.73 -5.46 9.03
N ALA A 426 14.53 -5.16 10.05
CA ALA A 426 15.23 -6.16 10.84
C ALA A 426 14.26 -7.13 11.55
N SER A 427 13.23 -6.63 12.21
CA SER A 427 12.22 -7.43 12.93
C SER A 427 11.13 -8.01 12.01
N GLY A 428 11.00 -7.48 10.79
CA GLY A 428 9.93 -7.77 9.84
C GLY A 428 8.56 -7.16 10.20
N VAL A 429 8.39 -6.65 11.42
CA VAL A 429 7.10 -6.15 11.94
C VAL A 429 7.32 -5.06 13.00
N VAL A 430 6.51 -4.01 12.96
CA VAL A 430 6.41 -2.96 13.99
C VAL A 430 5.09 -3.10 14.75
N GLU A 431 5.14 -2.92 16.06
CA GLU A 431 3.94 -2.78 16.88
C GLU A 431 3.59 -1.30 17.00
N ILE A 432 2.38 -0.97 16.60
CA ILE A 432 1.83 0.39 16.65
C ILE A 432 0.65 0.34 17.61
N ASP A 433 0.61 1.30 18.54
CA ASP A 433 -0.49 1.42 19.48
C ASP A 433 -1.81 1.54 18.71
N PRO A 434 -2.80 0.65 18.93
CA PRO A 434 -4.12 0.75 18.31
C PRO A 434 -4.79 2.12 18.49
N PHE A 435 -4.48 2.85 19.58
CA PHE A 435 -4.99 4.19 19.80
C PHE A 435 -4.48 5.20 18.76
N GLU A 436 -3.35 4.98 18.10
CA GLU A 436 -2.88 5.87 17.03
C GLU A 436 -3.82 5.88 15.81
N PHE A 437 -4.56 4.80 15.58
CA PHE A 437 -5.48 4.70 14.44
C PHE A 437 -6.82 5.38 14.75
N GLY A 438 -7.11 6.46 14.03
CA GLY A 438 -8.42 7.13 14.05
C GLY A 438 -8.66 8.12 15.20
N THR A 439 -7.71 8.27 16.14
CA THR A 439 -7.83 9.27 17.22
C THR A 439 -6.85 10.43 17.10
N ARG A 440 -5.68 10.23 16.46
CA ARG A 440 -4.63 11.24 16.28
C ARG A 440 -4.59 11.72 14.84
N ASN A 441 -4.13 12.96 14.63
CA ASN A 441 -3.80 13.45 13.30
C ASN A 441 -2.65 12.63 12.73
N ASP A 442 -2.76 12.29 11.45
CA ASP A 442 -1.69 11.59 10.74
C ASP A 442 -0.41 12.44 10.61
N PHE A 443 -0.55 13.76 10.73
CA PHE A 443 0.53 14.75 10.68
C PHE A 443 0.54 15.61 11.94
N ASP A 444 1.71 15.80 12.53
CA ASP A 444 1.92 16.81 13.57
C ASP A 444 2.19 18.17 12.92
N GLU A 445 1.28 19.11 13.12
CA GLU A 445 1.36 20.47 12.57
C GLU A 445 2.56 21.26 13.09
N THR A 446 3.01 21.00 14.31
CA THR A 446 4.08 21.75 14.98
C THR A 446 5.45 21.20 14.61
N SER A 447 5.57 19.88 14.52
CA SER A 447 6.86 19.23 14.26
C SER A 447 7.04 18.82 12.80
N GLY A 448 5.98 18.86 11.99
CA GLY A 448 5.97 18.31 10.63
C GLY A 448 6.20 16.80 10.59
N SER A 449 6.00 16.10 11.72
CA SER A 449 6.26 14.66 11.80
C SER A 449 5.09 13.88 11.19
N VAL A 450 5.45 12.76 10.57
CA VAL A 450 4.52 11.78 10.00
C VAL A 450 4.28 10.72 11.07
N SER A 451 3.05 10.26 11.26
CA SER A 451 2.73 9.16 12.19
C SER A 451 2.86 7.78 11.54
N TRP A 452 2.87 6.72 12.35
CA TRP A 452 2.79 5.35 11.83
C TRP A 452 1.46 5.05 11.13
N SER A 453 0.35 5.63 11.62
CA SER A 453 -0.97 5.58 10.98
C SER A 453 -0.93 6.16 9.56
N ALA A 454 -0.23 7.28 9.37
CA ALA A 454 -0.04 7.89 8.05
C ALA A 454 0.70 6.95 7.08
N LEU A 455 1.78 6.30 7.54
CA LEU A 455 2.51 5.32 6.73
C LEU A 455 1.63 4.11 6.37
N TYR A 456 0.80 3.64 7.31
CA TYR A 456 -0.16 2.58 7.06
C TYR A 456 -1.19 2.98 5.99
N HIS A 457 -1.88 4.11 6.15
CA HIS A 457 -2.92 4.51 5.22
C HIS A 457 -2.39 4.96 3.85
N ALA A 458 -1.15 5.45 3.77
CA ALA A 458 -0.45 5.71 2.52
C ALA A 458 0.00 4.43 1.80
N GLY A 459 -0.11 3.26 2.45
CA GLY A 459 0.16 1.95 1.86
C GLY A 459 1.58 1.44 2.05
N ALA A 460 2.36 2.02 2.96
CA ALA A 460 3.68 1.48 3.31
C ALA A 460 3.56 0.24 4.20
N LEU A 461 2.55 0.21 5.08
CA LEU A 461 2.36 -0.86 6.04
C LEU A 461 1.06 -1.63 5.78
N THR A 462 1.05 -2.89 6.18
CA THR A 462 -0.13 -3.77 6.19
C THR A 462 -0.20 -4.48 7.53
N ARG A 463 -1.42 -4.72 8.01
CA ARG A 463 -1.65 -5.39 9.29
C ARG A 463 -1.27 -6.86 9.19
N VAL A 464 -0.65 -7.41 10.24
CA VAL A 464 -0.42 -8.85 10.34
C VAL A 464 -1.74 -9.55 10.67
N SER A 465 -2.08 -10.62 9.93
CA SER A 465 -3.35 -11.32 10.09
C SER A 465 -3.59 -11.74 11.54
N GLY A 466 -4.77 -11.40 12.08
CA GLY A 466 -5.17 -11.70 13.45
C GLY A 466 -4.58 -10.78 14.53
N SER A 467 -3.76 -9.78 14.18
CA SER A 467 -3.21 -8.82 15.15
C SER A 467 -3.90 -7.46 15.08
N LYS A 468 -4.08 -6.82 16.25
CA LYS A 468 -4.63 -5.47 16.36
C LYS A 468 -3.58 -4.37 16.29
N SER A 469 -2.33 -4.68 16.58
CA SER A 469 -1.25 -3.70 16.75
C SER A 469 -0.02 -3.99 15.89
N ALA A 470 0.07 -5.18 15.27
CA ALA A 470 1.23 -5.58 14.50
C ALA A 470 1.11 -5.25 13.02
N PHE A 471 2.14 -4.61 12.46
CA PHE A 471 2.18 -4.17 11.07
C PHE A 471 3.52 -4.50 10.40
N ARG A 472 3.46 -4.99 9.17
CA ARG A 472 4.64 -5.31 8.34
C ARG A 472 4.68 -4.42 7.11
N VAL A 473 5.82 -4.39 6.42
CA VAL A 473 5.94 -3.71 5.11
C VAL A 473 4.96 -4.34 4.11
N ALA A 474 4.23 -3.52 3.37
CA ALA A 474 3.10 -3.97 2.57
C ALA A 474 3.50 -4.82 1.34
N ASN A 475 4.60 -4.47 0.68
CA ASN A 475 5.11 -5.18 -0.50
C ASN A 475 6.58 -4.86 -0.80
N SER A 476 7.15 -5.55 -1.79
CA SER A 476 8.55 -5.42 -2.23
C SER A 476 8.88 -4.05 -2.85
N GLU A 477 7.95 -3.41 -3.55
CA GLU A 477 8.17 -2.07 -4.11
C GLU A 477 8.25 -1.01 -2.99
N VAL A 478 7.40 -1.10 -1.97
CA VAL A 478 7.49 -0.27 -0.76
C VAL A 478 8.81 -0.53 -0.05
N LEU A 479 9.20 -1.80 0.11
CA LEU A 479 10.49 -2.16 0.70
C LEU A 479 11.65 -1.53 -0.07
N SER A 480 11.58 -1.51 -1.41
CA SER A 480 12.56 -0.85 -2.27
C SER A 480 12.65 0.66 -2.02
N GLN A 481 11.51 1.32 -1.82
CA GLN A 481 11.44 2.75 -1.46
C GLN A 481 12.06 3.03 -0.09
N ILE A 482 11.72 2.22 0.93
CA ILE A 482 12.31 2.32 2.27
C ILE A 482 13.82 2.17 2.18
N HIS A 483 14.28 1.12 1.50
CA HIS A 483 15.69 0.87 1.37
C HIS A 483 16.41 1.98 0.58
N SER A 484 15.84 2.51 -0.50
CA SER A 484 16.42 3.66 -1.24
C SER A 484 16.67 4.85 -0.31
N ARG A 485 15.76 5.05 0.66
CA ARG A 485 15.92 6.06 1.68
C ARG A 485 17.03 5.74 2.68
N ILE A 486 17.08 4.50 3.19
CA ILE A 486 18.15 4.03 4.07
C ILE A 486 19.52 4.16 3.38
N ASP A 487 19.63 3.74 2.12
CA ASP A 487 20.85 3.81 1.30
C ASP A 487 21.37 5.25 1.17
N THR A 488 20.47 6.21 1.00
CA THR A 488 20.80 7.64 0.91
C THR A 488 21.39 8.17 2.22
N LEU A 489 20.97 7.63 3.35
CA LEU A 489 21.45 8.02 4.69
C LEU A 489 22.73 7.31 5.06
N VAL A 490 22.82 6.01 4.75
CA VAL A 490 24.01 5.19 4.87
C VAL A 490 25.15 5.83 4.07
N ARG A 491 24.91 6.23 2.82
CA ARG A 491 25.87 6.97 1.98
C ARG A 491 26.30 8.33 2.56
N ARG A 492 25.51 8.94 3.44
CA ARG A 492 25.88 10.18 4.14
C ARG A 492 26.70 9.95 5.42
N ARG A 493 26.68 8.74 6.00
CA ARG A 493 27.36 8.37 7.26
C ARG A 493 28.67 7.57 7.05
N VAL A 494 29.31 7.68 5.87
CA VAL A 494 30.38 6.75 5.45
C VAL A 494 31.74 7.02 6.08
N SER A 495 32.10 6.15 7.03
CA SER A 495 33.46 5.64 7.27
C SER A 495 33.40 4.25 7.95
N VAL A 496 32.36 4.00 8.74
CA VAL A 496 32.16 2.74 9.49
C VAL A 496 31.56 1.61 8.63
N LEU A 497 30.77 1.94 7.60
CA LEU A 497 30.08 0.95 6.75
C LEU A 497 30.91 0.46 5.56
N GLU A 498 31.88 1.23 5.05
CA GLU A 498 32.86 0.72 4.08
C GLU A 498 33.61 -0.49 4.65
N ALA A 499 33.98 -0.43 5.94
CA ALA A 499 34.59 -1.55 6.64
C ALA A 499 33.60 -2.73 6.84
N GLY A 500 32.31 -2.47 7.03
CA GLY A 500 31.28 -3.51 7.26
C GLY A 500 30.83 -4.22 5.97
N GLY A 501 30.55 -3.45 4.91
CA GLY A 501 30.18 -3.96 3.59
C GLY A 501 31.36 -4.72 2.94
N GLN A 502 32.58 -4.22 3.08
CA GLN A 502 33.77 -4.94 2.62
C GLN A 502 33.95 -6.25 3.40
N ARG A 503 33.83 -6.23 4.74
CA ARG A 503 33.88 -7.46 5.56
C ARG A 503 32.81 -8.47 5.17
N PHE A 504 31.61 -8.02 4.80
CA PHE A 504 30.57 -8.92 4.31
C PHE A 504 30.88 -9.46 2.92
N ALA A 505 31.34 -8.62 1.99
CA ALA A 505 31.74 -9.06 0.65
C ALA A 505 32.91 -10.06 0.71
N ASP A 506 33.90 -9.79 1.58
CA ASP A 506 35.02 -10.70 1.85
C ASP A 506 34.50 -12.02 2.44
N ALA A 507 33.63 -11.96 3.44
CA ALA A 507 33.04 -13.15 4.05
C ALA A 507 32.15 -13.95 3.10
N LEU A 508 31.44 -13.29 2.18
CA LEU A 508 30.65 -13.92 1.12
C LEU A 508 31.56 -14.57 0.07
N THR A 509 32.70 -13.95 -0.25
CA THR A 509 33.72 -14.52 -1.13
C THR A 509 34.32 -15.78 -0.50
N GLU A 510 34.68 -15.73 0.79
CA GLU A 510 35.15 -16.90 1.54
C GLU A 510 34.08 -18.00 1.57
N TYR A 511 32.80 -17.65 1.77
CA TYR A 511 31.70 -18.61 1.71
C TYR A 511 31.61 -19.29 0.34
N GLN A 512 31.79 -18.54 -0.76
CA GLN A 512 31.83 -19.09 -2.12
C GLN A 512 33.01 -20.03 -2.34
N LEU A 513 34.11 -19.86 -1.60
CA LEU A 513 35.28 -20.75 -1.59
C LEU A 513 35.11 -21.94 -0.62
N GLU A 514 33.86 -22.27 -0.24
CA GLU A 514 33.54 -23.33 0.75
C GLU A 514 34.10 -23.06 2.15
N HIS A 515 34.39 -21.80 2.48
CA HIS A 515 34.77 -21.34 3.82
C HIS A 515 33.63 -20.53 4.44
N PRO A 516 32.57 -21.19 4.95
CA PRO A 516 31.36 -20.52 5.42
C PRO A 516 31.57 -19.73 6.72
N GLN A 517 32.63 -20.04 7.48
CA GLN A 517 32.85 -19.58 8.84
C GLN A 517 32.86 -18.05 8.97
N PRO A 518 33.60 -17.29 8.15
CA PRO A 518 33.68 -15.84 8.31
C PRO A 518 32.31 -15.16 8.15
N LEU A 519 31.44 -15.72 7.31
CA LEU A 519 30.10 -15.20 7.06
C LEU A 519 29.16 -15.51 8.22
N LEU A 520 29.20 -16.73 8.73
CA LEU A 520 28.42 -17.13 9.90
C LEU A 520 28.84 -16.34 11.15
N ASP A 521 30.13 -16.14 11.38
CA ASP A 521 30.67 -15.30 12.47
C ASP A 521 30.14 -13.87 12.38
N LEU A 522 30.12 -13.31 11.17
CA LEU A 522 29.65 -11.95 10.93
C LEU A 522 28.14 -11.84 11.19
N LEU A 523 27.35 -12.78 10.67
CA LEU A 523 25.90 -12.82 10.91
C LEU A 523 25.57 -13.01 12.39
N GLY A 524 26.29 -13.89 13.09
CA GLY A 524 26.15 -14.12 14.53
C GLY A 524 26.44 -12.86 15.35
N LYS A 525 27.54 -12.15 15.03
CA LYS A 525 27.89 -10.90 15.71
C LYS A 525 26.83 -9.81 15.50
N VAL A 526 26.32 -9.65 14.29
CA VAL A 526 25.30 -8.64 13.99
C VAL A 526 23.98 -8.98 14.67
N LEU A 527 23.53 -10.24 14.59
CA LEU A 527 22.33 -10.72 15.28
C LEU A 527 22.41 -10.53 16.79
N CYS A 528 23.54 -10.90 17.40
CA CYS A 528 23.75 -10.79 18.84
C CYS A 528 23.68 -9.32 19.30
N ASP A 529 24.33 -8.41 18.57
CA ASP A 529 24.27 -6.98 18.89
C ASP A 529 22.84 -6.41 18.76
N GLN A 530 22.13 -6.76 17.68
CA GLN A 530 20.74 -6.31 17.46
C GLN A 530 19.76 -6.90 18.47
N THR A 531 19.97 -8.15 18.89
CA THR A 531 19.13 -8.82 19.88
C THR A 531 19.32 -8.20 21.26
N ARG A 532 20.56 -7.87 21.62
CA ARG A 532 20.84 -7.12 22.86
C ARG A 532 20.15 -5.76 22.91
N ARG A 533 20.02 -5.09 21.77
CA ARG A 533 19.32 -3.80 21.65
C ARG A 533 17.79 -3.92 21.68
N SER A 534 17.26 -5.12 21.51
CA SER A 534 15.82 -5.39 21.45
C SER A 534 15.28 -6.12 22.68
N PHE A 535 16.09 -6.36 23.72
CA PHE A 535 15.58 -6.90 24.99
C PHE A 535 14.46 -6.03 25.56
N GLY A 536 13.30 -6.64 25.83
CA GLY A 536 12.12 -5.94 26.33
C GLY A 536 11.31 -5.21 25.26
N LYS A 537 11.71 -5.29 23.99
CA LYS A 537 10.86 -4.89 22.86
C LYS A 537 9.96 -6.06 22.45
N VAL A 538 8.83 -5.75 21.83
CA VAL A 538 7.79 -6.74 21.51
C VAL A 538 8.25 -7.79 20.49
N ARG A 539 9.29 -7.49 19.69
CA ARG A 539 9.79 -8.38 18.62
C ARG A 539 11.31 -8.33 18.48
N GLU A 540 11.89 -9.49 18.17
CA GLU A 540 13.32 -9.71 18.01
C GLU A 540 13.77 -9.50 16.55
N PRO A 541 15.02 -9.13 16.31
CA PRO A 541 15.56 -9.04 14.96
C PRO A 541 15.57 -10.42 14.31
N THR A 542 15.22 -10.44 13.03
CA THR A 542 15.23 -11.64 12.20
C THR A 542 16.49 -11.69 11.36
N LEU A 543 17.05 -12.88 11.20
CA LEU A 543 18.19 -13.10 10.31
C LEU A 543 17.86 -12.71 8.87
N ARG A 544 16.58 -12.88 8.49
CA ARG A 544 16.04 -12.37 7.23
C ARG A 544 16.26 -10.88 7.07
N GLY A 545 15.66 -10.06 7.94
CA GLY A 545 15.75 -8.61 7.83
C GLY A 545 17.18 -8.08 7.85
N LEU A 546 18.07 -8.73 8.62
CA LEU A 546 19.48 -8.39 8.64
C LEU A 546 20.20 -8.74 7.34
N LEU A 547 19.95 -9.93 6.77
CA LEU A 547 20.50 -10.30 5.46
C LEU A 547 20.03 -9.33 4.37
N GLU A 548 18.75 -8.94 4.38
CA GLU A 548 18.19 -7.95 3.45
C GLU A 548 18.96 -6.62 3.54
N LEU A 549 19.20 -6.11 4.76
CA LEU A 549 19.96 -4.88 4.98
C LEU A 549 21.44 -5.03 4.57
N ILE A 550 22.08 -6.16 4.88
CA ILE A 550 23.52 -6.33 4.66
C ILE A 550 23.82 -6.56 3.17
N MET A 551 23.08 -7.44 2.49
CA MET A 551 23.30 -7.75 1.07
C MET A 551 23.15 -6.52 0.18
N ARG A 552 22.13 -5.70 0.45
CA ARG A 552 21.90 -4.47 -0.32
C ARG A 552 23.02 -3.44 -0.15
N ASN A 553 23.59 -3.36 1.05
CA ASN A 553 24.75 -2.48 1.28
C ASN A 553 26.02 -3.02 0.63
N ALA A 554 26.16 -4.34 0.45
CA ALA A 554 27.28 -4.93 -0.26
C ALA A 554 27.29 -4.54 -1.75
N ASP A 555 26.11 -4.48 -2.39
CA ASP A 555 25.98 -4.03 -3.80
C ASP A 555 26.38 -2.56 -4.02
N LEU A 556 26.33 -1.73 -2.97
CA LEU A 556 26.81 -0.34 -3.01
C LEU A 556 28.34 -0.23 -2.95
N VAL A 557 29.04 -1.29 -2.56
CA VAL A 557 30.49 -1.37 -2.55
C VAL A 557 30.96 -1.87 -3.92
N SER A 558 31.74 -1.05 -4.64
CA SER A 558 32.24 -1.32 -6.01
C SER A 558 33.10 -2.59 -6.17
N CYS A 559 33.27 -3.37 -5.10
CA CYS A 559 34.08 -4.57 -5.01
C CYS A 559 33.29 -5.85 -5.30
N VAL A 560 31.95 -5.77 -5.36
CA VAL A 560 31.11 -6.93 -5.70
C VAL A 560 31.01 -7.05 -7.23
N PRO A 561 31.40 -8.18 -7.84
CA PRO A 561 31.35 -8.34 -9.28
C PRO A 561 29.92 -8.13 -9.79
N SER A 562 29.77 -7.40 -10.89
CA SER A 562 28.51 -7.06 -11.58
C SER A 562 27.70 -8.24 -12.14
N LYS A 563 27.95 -9.45 -11.65
CA LYS A 563 27.38 -10.74 -12.08
C LYS A 563 26.65 -11.50 -10.97
N LEU A 564 26.37 -10.88 -9.81
CA LEU A 564 25.36 -11.48 -8.93
C LEU A 564 23.99 -11.34 -9.63
N PRO A 565 23.27 -12.44 -9.93
CA PRO A 565 21.89 -12.35 -10.38
C PRO A 565 21.09 -11.60 -9.32
N GLU A 566 20.10 -10.81 -9.75
CA GLU A 566 19.20 -10.08 -8.85
C GLU A 566 18.78 -11.02 -7.71
N SER A 567 19.31 -10.77 -6.51
CA SER A 567 19.01 -11.59 -5.34
C SER A 567 17.55 -11.34 -5.00
N THR A 568 16.68 -12.25 -5.43
CA THR A 568 15.24 -12.10 -5.26
C THR A 568 14.87 -12.57 -3.87
N ILE A 569 14.85 -11.65 -2.92
CA ILE A 569 14.26 -11.88 -1.61
C ILE A 569 12.75 -12.04 -1.83
N LEU A 570 12.25 -13.28 -1.73
CA LEU A 570 10.83 -13.60 -1.82
C LEU A 570 10.07 -12.94 -0.64
N PRO A 571 8.78 -12.57 -0.76
CA PRO A 571 8.04 -11.81 0.25
C PRO A 571 7.81 -12.55 1.59
N PRO A 572 7.27 -11.85 2.60
CA PRO A 572 7.21 -12.30 4.00
C PRO A 572 6.08 -13.29 4.33
N ASP A 573 5.44 -13.94 3.35
CA ASP A 573 4.31 -14.85 3.62
C ASP A 573 4.76 -16.20 4.21
N ASP A 574 6.06 -16.49 4.19
CA ASP A 574 6.69 -17.56 4.95
C ASP A 574 7.81 -16.94 5.81
N THR A 575 7.50 -16.65 7.09
CA THR A 575 8.37 -15.86 8.00
C THR A 575 9.75 -16.50 8.30
N SER A 576 10.04 -17.67 7.73
CA SER A 576 11.20 -18.50 8.10
C SER A 576 12.09 -18.94 6.93
N CYS A 577 12.02 -18.31 5.75
CA CYS A 577 12.91 -18.67 4.64
C CYS A 577 13.31 -17.46 3.77
N VAL A 578 14.63 -17.25 3.59
CA VAL A 578 15.22 -16.30 2.63
C VAL A 578 16.09 -17.07 1.66
N ARG A 579 15.75 -17.00 0.36
CA ARG A 579 16.56 -17.59 -0.70
C ARG A 579 17.60 -16.58 -1.16
N VAL A 580 18.84 -16.78 -0.72
CA VAL A 580 20.00 -16.02 -1.21
C VAL A 580 20.61 -16.76 -2.40
N LEU A 581 20.70 -16.13 -3.58
CA LEU A 581 21.34 -16.69 -4.78
C LEU A 581 22.85 -16.44 -4.74
N GLY A 582 23.65 -17.50 -4.66
CA GLY A 582 25.11 -17.43 -4.81
C GLY A 582 25.56 -17.98 -6.17
N VAL A 583 26.51 -17.30 -6.83
CA VAL A 583 27.14 -17.76 -8.08
C VAL A 583 28.53 -18.30 -7.77
N HIS A 584 28.68 -19.62 -7.74
CA HIS A 584 29.99 -20.24 -7.87
C HIS A 584 29.85 -21.54 -8.68
N THR A 585 30.72 -21.74 -9.68
CA THR A 585 30.84 -22.99 -10.47
C THR A 585 29.54 -23.53 -11.10
N ASP A 586 28.78 -22.70 -11.82
CA ASP A 586 27.53 -23.10 -12.50
C ASP A 586 26.44 -23.71 -11.59
N HIS A 587 26.56 -23.59 -10.26
CA HIS A 587 25.59 -24.08 -9.29
C HIS A 587 24.98 -22.92 -8.49
N ILE A 588 23.65 -22.89 -8.45
CA ILE A 588 22.87 -21.95 -7.65
C ILE A 588 22.73 -22.54 -6.24
N TYR A 589 23.40 -21.93 -5.27
CA TYR A 589 23.15 -22.23 -3.87
C TYR A 589 21.93 -21.44 -3.42
N GLN A 590 20.97 -22.12 -2.82
CA GLN A 590 19.83 -21.49 -2.16
C GLN A 590 19.97 -21.70 -0.66
N TRP A 591 19.80 -20.62 0.09
CA TRP A 591 19.75 -20.65 1.54
C TRP A 591 18.31 -20.80 2.01
N GLU A 592 18.14 -21.47 3.14
CA GLU A 592 16.92 -21.43 3.92
C GLU A 592 17.29 -20.89 5.30
N VAL A 593 16.65 -19.79 5.68
CA VAL A 593 17.05 -18.99 6.84
C VAL A 593 15.90 -18.92 7.83
N THR A 594 16.03 -19.64 8.94
CA THR A 594 15.02 -19.68 10.01
C THR A 594 15.50 -18.87 11.20
N THR A 595 14.61 -18.06 11.81
CA THR A 595 14.87 -17.40 13.09
C THR A 595 13.95 -17.98 14.15
N LEU A 596 14.55 -18.50 15.21
CA LEU A 596 13.88 -18.94 16.42
C LEU A 596 14.02 -17.82 17.45
N THR A 597 12.93 -17.35 18.01
CA THR A 597 12.94 -16.21 18.95
C THR A 597 13.25 -16.65 20.39
N LEU A 598 13.91 -15.80 21.19
CA LEU A 598 14.04 -15.97 22.64
C LEU A 598 12.68 -16.15 23.28
N ARG A 599 11.65 -15.42 22.83
CA ARG A 599 10.27 -15.60 23.30
C ARG A 599 9.78 -17.04 23.11
N GLY A 600 9.95 -17.61 21.91
CA GLY A 600 9.50 -18.99 21.64
C GLY A 600 10.28 -20.04 22.43
N ILE A 601 11.57 -19.81 22.68
CA ILE A 601 12.41 -20.65 23.56
C ILE A 601 11.95 -20.51 25.03
N TRP A 602 11.68 -19.29 25.48
CA TRP A 602 11.21 -19.01 26.83
C TRP A 602 9.84 -19.64 27.10
N GLN A 603 8.90 -19.51 26.16
CA GLN A 603 7.57 -20.10 26.25
C GLN A 603 7.61 -21.63 26.31
N ALA A 604 8.54 -22.26 25.59
CA ALA A 604 8.74 -23.71 25.68
C ALA A 604 9.24 -24.14 27.06
N ALA A 605 10.14 -23.36 27.67
CA ALA A 605 10.62 -23.60 29.02
C ALA A 605 9.57 -23.29 30.11
N ASN A 606 8.54 -22.50 29.78
CA ASN A 606 7.49 -22.06 30.71
C ASN A 606 6.09 -22.34 30.12
N PRO A 607 5.71 -23.62 29.93
CA PRO A 607 4.49 -23.99 29.21
C PRO A 607 3.19 -23.61 29.93
N ASN A 608 3.26 -23.26 31.23
CA ASN A 608 2.10 -22.79 32.00
C ASN A 608 1.87 -21.28 31.86
N ASP A 609 2.82 -20.56 31.24
CA ASP A 609 2.88 -19.10 31.19
C ASP A 609 2.79 -18.59 29.73
N THR A 610 2.04 -19.30 28.88
CA THR A 610 1.97 -19.01 27.43
C THR A 610 1.42 -17.62 27.10
N ASP A 611 0.52 -17.10 27.94
CA ASP A 611 -0.14 -15.81 27.75
C ASP A 611 0.62 -14.63 28.40
N THR A 612 1.65 -14.92 29.19
CA THR A 612 2.47 -13.91 29.86
C THR A 612 3.68 -13.53 29.02
N GLU A 613 3.90 -12.23 28.85
CA GLU A 613 5.11 -11.75 28.17
C GLU A 613 6.32 -11.84 29.10
N PRO A 614 7.45 -12.43 28.64
CA PRO A 614 8.65 -12.51 29.44
C PRO A 614 9.22 -11.11 29.70
N SER A 615 9.71 -10.88 30.92
CA SER A 615 10.37 -9.62 31.25
C SER A 615 11.66 -9.44 30.44
N ALA A 616 12.07 -8.19 30.22
CA ALA A 616 13.33 -7.88 29.56
C ALA A 616 14.55 -8.53 30.25
N GLU A 617 14.49 -8.66 31.59
CA GLU A 617 15.53 -9.33 32.38
C GLU A 617 15.55 -10.84 32.11
N ALA A 618 14.38 -11.49 32.07
CA ALA A 618 14.28 -12.92 31.79
C ALA A 618 14.81 -13.26 30.40
N LEU A 619 14.49 -12.43 29.39
CA LEU A 619 15.01 -12.59 28.03
C LEU A 619 16.53 -12.37 27.97
N ARG A 620 17.06 -11.40 28.73
CA ARG A 620 18.52 -11.17 28.80
C ARG A 620 19.24 -12.36 29.41
N GLN A 621 18.74 -12.89 30.53
CA GLN A 621 19.31 -14.06 31.17
C GLN A 621 19.28 -15.28 30.23
N LEU A 622 18.13 -15.53 29.58
CA LEU A 622 18.01 -16.62 28.61
C LEU A 622 19.00 -16.45 27.46
N HIS A 623 19.16 -15.24 26.92
CA HIS A 623 20.12 -14.98 25.86
C HIS A 623 21.56 -15.25 26.32
N GLU A 624 21.94 -14.85 27.55
CA GLU A 624 23.26 -15.14 28.11
C GLU A 624 23.51 -16.64 28.30
N GLU A 625 22.48 -17.39 28.73
CA GLU A 625 22.52 -18.85 28.83
C GLU A 625 22.75 -19.49 27.46
N LEU A 626 22.00 -19.08 26.43
CA LEU A 626 22.15 -19.59 25.07
C LEU A 626 23.53 -19.26 24.47
N CYS A 627 24.10 -18.10 24.81
CA CYS A 627 25.47 -17.73 24.40
C CYS A 627 26.57 -18.58 25.07
N GLN A 628 26.26 -19.36 26.10
CA GLN A 628 27.23 -20.22 26.80
C GLN A 628 26.94 -21.71 26.58
N GLU A 629 25.81 -22.04 25.99
CA GLU A 629 25.37 -23.41 25.81
C GLU A 629 26.07 -24.09 24.63
N GLU A 630 26.35 -25.39 24.80
CA GLU A 630 26.91 -26.25 23.77
C GLU A 630 25.85 -26.59 22.71
N GLU A 631 26.30 -26.80 21.47
CA GLU A 631 25.48 -27.16 20.30
C GLU A 631 24.45 -28.26 20.60
N GLU A 632 24.90 -29.41 21.08
CA GLU A 632 24.05 -30.59 21.26
C GLU A 632 22.87 -30.25 22.16
N ARG A 633 23.16 -29.47 23.20
CA ARG A 633 22.16 -29.01 24.16
C ARG A 633 21.24 -27.93 23.57
N LEU A 634 21.75 -27.04 22.70
CA LEU A 634 20.93 -26.09 21.96
C LEU A 634 19.94 -26.80 21.04
N LEU A 635 20.39 -27.81 20.29
CA LEU A 635 19.54 -28.58 19.38
C LEU A 635 18.45 -29.37 20.11
N GLU A 636 18.72 -29.80 21.35
CA GLU A 636 17.79 -30.47 22.23
C GLU A 636 16.80 -29.53 22.93
N ARG A 637 17.04 -28.21 22.95
CA ARG A 637 16.10 -27.28 23.57
C ARG A 637 14.77 -27.31 22.85
N ASP A 638 13.71 -27.24 23.63
CA ASP A 638 12.37 -27.08 23.12
C ASP A 638 12.11 -25.64 22.65
N TYR A 639 11.33 -25.52 21.59
CA TYR A 639 10.84 -24.26 21.04
C TYR A 639 9.34 -24.34 20.81
N SER A 640 8.62 -23.32 21.26
CA SER A 640 7.16 -23.24 21.16
C SER A 640 6.76 -22.36 19.97
N VAL A 641 5.93 -22.89 19.08
CA VAL A 641 5.46 -22.22 17.87
C VAL A 641 3.98 -22.48 17.62
N TRP A 642 3.26 -21.52 17.05
CA TRP A 642 1.88 -21.76 16.62
C TRP A 642 1.86 -22.68 15.40
N SER A 643 1.19 -23.82 15.53
CA SER A 643 1.02 -24.80 14.45
C SER A 643 -0.32 -24.55 13.75
N THR A 644 -0.28 -24.19 12.47
CA THR A 644 -1.50 -23.99 11.66
C THR A 644 -2.26 -25.28 11.44
N HIS A 645 -1.56 -26.42 11.38
CA HIS A 645 -2.17 -27.74 11.28
C HIS A 645 -2.92 -28.13 12.56
N LEU A 646 -2.31 -27.90 13.73
CA LEU A 646 -2.91 -28.25 15.01
C LEU A 646 -3.86 -27.19 15.58
N GLN A 647 -3.86 -25.98 14.99
CA GLN A 647 -4.56 -24.80 15.53
C GLN A 647 -4.26 -24.57 17.03
N ALA A 648 -3.02 -24.85 17.43
CA ALA A 648 -2.54 -24.79 18.80
C ALA A 648 -1.04 -24.50 18.85
N MET A 649 -0.52 -24.16 20.03
CA MET A 649 0.92 -24.11 20.26
C MET A 649 1.49 -25.53 20.22
N GLU A 650 2.54 -25.71 19.42
CA GLU A 650 3.30 -26.94 19.30
C GLU A 650 4.71 -26.70 19.85
N THR A 651 5.20 -27.64 20.65
CA THR A 651 6.57 -27.62 21.17
C THR A 651 7.38 -28.68 20.45
N ARG A 652 8.52 -28.28 19.89
CA ARG A 652 9.44 -29.20 19.21
C ARG A 652 10.90 -28.81 19.47
N PRO A 653 11.84 -29.77 19.43
CA PRO A 653 13.26 -29.45 19.63
C PRO A 653 13.77 -28.55 18.50
N ILE A 654 14.72 -27.66 18.81
CA ILE A 654 15.37 -26.76 17.86
C ILE A 654 15.96 -27.54 16.67
N GLY A 655 16.57 -28.69 16.92
CA GLY A 655 17.10 -29.56 15.88
C GLY A 655 16.04 -30.04 14.87
N GLY A 656 14.76 -30.09 15.28
CA GLY A 656 13.63 -30.45 14.43
C GLY A 656 13.26 -29.37 13.39
N PHE A 657 13.83 -28.17 13.47
CA PHE A 657 13.67 -27.13 12.44
C PHE A 657 14.61 -27.33 11.25
N PHE A 658 15.61 -28.20 11.36
CA PHE A 658 16.40 -28.62 10.21
C PHE A 658 15.62 -29.62 9.36
N LYS A 659 15.38 -29.26 8.10
CA LYS A 659 14.78 -30.18 7.14
C LYS A 659 15.75 -31.32 6.83
N PRO A 660 15.26 -32.57 6.76
CA PRO A 660 16.09 -33.74 6.47
C PRO A 660 16.54 -33.83 5.01
N GLU A 661 15.81 -33.19 4.07
CA GLU A 661 16.05 -33.28 2.63
C GLU A 661 16.11 -31.89 1.99
N GLY A 662 17.14 -31.65 1.16
CA GLY A 662 17.28 -30.42 0.37
C GLY A 662 18.71 -30.21 -0.16
N LEU A 663 18.83 -29.67 -1.38
CA LEU A 663 20.10 -29.25 -2.02
C LEU A 663 20.61 -27.90 -1.46
N TYR A 664 20.17 -27.50 -0.27
CA TYR A 664 20.24 -26.14 0.23
C TYR A 664 21.05 -26.06 1.53
N ALA A 665 21.71 -24.93 1.75
CA ALA A 665 22.31 -24.63 3.05
C ALA A 665 21.23 -24.07 3.96
N GLN A 666 20.98 -24.73 5.10
CA GLN A 666 20.03 -24.26 6.10
C GLN A 666 20.78 -23.51 7.19
N VAL A 667 20.31 -22.31 7.52
CA VAL A 667 20.88 -21.43 8.54
C VAL A 667 19.79 -21.12 9.56
N ILE A 668 20.04 -21.43 10.83
CA ILE A 668 19.09 -21.20 11.92
C ILE A 668 19.70 -20.21 12.91
N ALA A 669 19.07 -19.06 13.08
CA ALA A 669 19.39 -18.13 14.16
C ALA A 669 18.60 -18.50 15.42
N VAL A 670 19.28 -18.74 16.53
CA VAL A 670 18.67 -19.15 17.81
C VAL A 670 18.70 -17.98 18.79
N GLY A 671 17.55 -17.33 18.95
CA GLY A 671 17.33 -16.21 19.86
C GLY A 671 18.32 -15.07 19.68
N GLY A 672 18.85 -14.89 18.46
CA GLY A 672 19.95 -13.97 18.15
C GLY A 672 21.29 -14.26 18.83
N ALA A 673 21.36 -15.28 19.69
CA ALA A 673 22.54 -15.64 20.46
C ALA A 673 23.53 -16.49 19.65
N ARG A 674 23.03 -17.32 18.73
CA ARG A 674 23.82 -18.24 17.90
C ARG A 674 23.26 -18.35 16.49
N VAL A 675 24.13 -18.66 15.53
CA VAL A 675 23.76 -18.99 14.14
C VAL A 675 24.30 -20.37 13.80
N LEU A 676 23.40 -21.32 13.57
CA LEU A 676 23.71 -22.71 13.25
C LEU A 676 23.59 -22.95 11.74
N ARG A 677 24.42 -23.82 11.16
CA ARG A 677 24.34 -24.20 9.75
C ARG A 677 24.29 -25.72 9.57
N LYS A 678 23.41 -26.17 8.67
CA LYS A 678 23.40 -27.53 8.12
C LYS A 678 23.57 -27.48 6.60
N ALA A 679 24.58 -28.18 6.07
CA ALA A 679 24.94 -28.15 4.65
C ALA A 679 24.52 -29.45 3.94
N GLY A 680 23.35 -29.48 3.29
CA GLY A 680 22.93 -30.65 2.47
C GLY A 680 23.09 -32.00 3.19
N SER A 681 23.38 -33.08 2.44
CA SER A 681 23.60 -34.44 2.97
C SER A 681 24.94 -34.65 3.71
N ALA A 682 25.62 -33.59 4.17
CA ALA A 682 26.86 -33.65 4.94
C ALA A 682 26.82 -32.76 6.21
N GLU A 683 27.78 -33.01 7.12
CA GLU A 683 27.84 -32.60 8.54
C GLU A 683 27.45 -31.15 8.86
N LEU A 684 26.83 -30.97 10.04
CA LEU A 684 26.53 -29.67 10.65
C LEU A 684 27.82 -28.90 10.97
N ILE A 685 27.83 -27.59 10.73
CA ILE A 685 28.96 -26.68 11.01
C ILE A 685 28.45 -25.55 11.94
N ILE A 686 29.19 -25.32 13.02
CA ILE A 686 28.75 -24.58 14.22
C ILE A 686 29.59 -23.31 14.41
N VAL A 687 28.95 -22.20 14.80
CA VAL A 687 29.63 -20.91 15.06
C VAL A 687 29.15 -20.22 16.34
N PRO A 688 30.07 -19.72 17.20
CA PRO A 688 29.74 -18.95 18.41
C PRO A 688 29.19 -17.53 18.15
#